data_AF-A0A7Y7M027-F1
#
_entry.id   AF-A0A7Y7M027-F1
#
_cell.length_a   1.000
_cell.length_b   1.000
_cell.length_c   1.000
_cell.angle_alpha   90.00
_cell.angle_beta   90.00
_cell.angle_gamma   90.00
#
_symmetry.space_group_name_H-M   'P 1'
#
loop_
_entity.id
_entity.type
_entity.pdbx_description
1 polymer ?
#
loop_
_entity_poly.entity_id
_entity_poly.type
_entity_poly.pdbx_seq_one_letter_code
_entity_poly.pdbx_strand_id
1 'polypeptide(L)'
;MAFQKDGLDPSVEHTIKIVVTGQKDAASAGTFVSIDAFDIIEAPDGTAPPVGNAITFPRVPQKAGTFMSLHGRDASMVIADYAFDGQRLMYTTSELFARMPVANGTLLALNGARNDAGETVLQYASEPEVTTLGGTPVETTWDPDAKTLRLNYVHGNNTAVRISGGGAPDLTILTTDRTRTGLQWSVDGAVTGGTGNKTVLVTGVDLLRTAQFDGSTVKLAGDTTTARTANIYVPAAITQATWNGVPVATTRGANGQLVARLAGPAASALPVLDHWKAAGENPESATAFDDSAWTAATATTAENPRQGPGPNQGKVLDTAYYGFYEGDTWYRAHFKASSSATSIQLRGQGGAAANMLVWVNGRYVGAAAANGTVMTFAVPAGVITAGADTVVSTVVRNNGQNLDWSDDGLSRQNRGLFDAILPSAGPVTWKLQGAKDKAAPVDTARTMYNTGGLYGERAGWYLPGYPDAAWADAGSFKPAKAVVTWYRSSFELQVPAGTDTAIALKVNDAKFNAGRQSYARAVIYVNGWNIGTWVGNVGPQDVFTIPSSFLDKAGSNTLAVALTSERDGEGPDSFTLVDRGTSLGGVPTALIEAPNYEPAKVSTQAVETTPSKGPGLSITASGAVTLDKLGDGAATTALLDFGDGSEPVPVPVSDGTFSAVHSYAKKGNYQVVATVRDAVSQAVLGTASVAVAGGSCNIHHVCTSTAARRP
;
A
#
# COMPACT_ATOMS: atom_id res chain seq x y z
N MET A 1 -20.01 -35.22 -19.41
CA MET A 1 -19.92 -36.69 -19.38
C MET A 1 -18.89 -37.14 -20.41
N ALA A 2 -17.75 -37.70 -19.97
CA ALA A 2 -16.62 -38.02 -20.85
C ALA A 2 -16.72 -39.42 -21.50
N PHE A 3 -17.54 -40.31 -20.92
CA PHE A 3 -17.84 -41.66 -21.41
C PHE A 3 -19.18 -42.10 -20.81
N GLN A 4 -20.05 -42.74 -21.59
CA GLN A 4 -21.27 -43.41 -21.12
C GLN A 4 -21.37 -44.76 -21.81
N LYS A 5 -21.79 -45.78 -21.06
CA LYS A 5 -22.11 -47.10 -21.59
C LYS A 5 -23.47 -47.54 -21.07
N ASP A 6 -24.43 -47.66 -21.97
CA ASP A 6 -25.78 -48.12 -21.66
C ASP A 6 -25.91 -49.65 -21.78
N GLY A 7 -26.93 -50.19 -21.11
CA GLY A 7 -27.25 -51.62 -21.15
C GLY A 7 -26.23 -52.49 -20.41
N LEU A 8 -25.55 -51.93 -19.39
CA LEU A 8 -24.70 -52.70 -18.50
C LEU A 8 -25.57 -53.71 -17.76
N ASP A 9 -25.22 -54.99 -17.88
CA ASP A 9 -25.89 -56.06 -17.14
C ASP A 9 -25.56 -55.88 -15.64
N PRO A 10 -26.55 -55.60 -14.78
CA PRO A 10 -26.30 -55.33 -13.36
C PRO A 10 -25.82 -56.57 -12.59
N SER A 11 -25.90 -57.76 -13.19
CA SER A 11 -25.51 -59.02 -12.56
C SER A 11 -24.04 -59.38 -12.75
N VAL A 12 -23.28 -58.59 -13.51
CA VAL A 12 -21.84 -58.85 -13.77
C VAL A 12 -20.99 -57.61 -13.49
N GLU A 13 -19.74 -57.84 -13.13
CA GLU A 13 -18.78 -56.78 -12.83
C GLU A 13 -18.38 -56.02 -14.11
N HIS A 14 -18.46 -54.69 -14.06
CA HIS A 14 -17.98 -53.82 -15.14
C HIS A 14 -16.73 -53.08 -14.71
N THR A 15 -15.72 -53.04 -15.57
CA THR A 15 -14.46 -52.33 -15.30
C THR A 15 -14.34 -51.08 -16.17
N ILE A 16 -14.27 -49.91 -15.54
CA ILE A 16 -13.86 -48.67 -16.21
C ILE A 16 -12.34 -48.56 -16.10
N LYS A 17 -11.66 -48.45 -17.25
CA LYS A 17 -10.20 -48.32 -17.29
C LYS A 17 -9.81 -46.92 -17.77
N ILE A 18 -9.20 -46.16 -16.87
CA ILE A 18 -8.48 -44.94 -17.23
C ILE A 18 -7.08 -45.35 -17.69
N VAL A 19 -6.71 -44.99 -18.91
CA VAL A 19 -5.36 -45.26 -19.45
C VAL A 19 -4.56 -43.96 -19.44
N VAL A 20 -3.59 -43.88 -18.53
CA VAL A 20 -2.60 -42.80 -18.52
C VAL A 20 -1.59 -43.09 -19.64
N THR A 21 -1.52 -42.21 -20.64
CA THR A 21 -0.69 -42.40 -21.84
C THR A 21 0.82 -42.31 -21.60
N GLY A 22 1.25 -42.04 -20.36
CA GLY A 22 2.65 -41.95 -19.95
C GLY A 22 3.36 -40.67 -20.37
N GLN A 23 2.67 -39.75 -21.06
CA GLN A 23 3.22 -38.46 -21.46
C GLN A 23 3.05 -37.45 -20.33
N LYS A 24 4.14 -37.19 -19.62
CA LYS A 24 4.21 -36.19 -18.54
C LYS A 24 4.74 -34.87 -19.12
N ASP A 25 4.10 -33.76 -18.76
CA ASP A 25 4.70 -32.43 -18.98
C ASP A 25 6.02 -32.33 -18.20
N ALA A 26 7.11 -32.04 -18.92
CA ALA A 26 8.46 -31.93 -18.35
C ALA A 26 8.58 -30.87 -17.24
N ALA A 27 7.71 -29.85 -17.24
CA ALA A 27 7.67 -28.81 -16.20
C ALA A 27 6.87 -29.22 -14.95
N SER A 28 6.15 -30.34 -14.99
CA SER A 28 5.33 -30.77 -13.86
C SER A 28 6.14 -31.50 -12.78
N ALA A 29 5.88 -31.17 -11.51
CA ALA A 29 6.45 -31.90 -10.37
C ALA A 29 5.79 -33.28 -10.14
N GLY A 30 4.63 -33.56 -10.76
CA GLY A 30 3.92 -34.84 -10.62
C GLY A 30 2.95 -35.13 -11.76
N THR A 31 2.29 -36.29 -11.69
CA THR A 31 1.29 -36.77 -12.67
C THR A 31 0.01 -37.11 -11.91
N PHE A 32 -0.90 -36.14 -11.78
CA PHE A 32 -2.16 -36.31 -11.07
C PHE A 32 -3.32 -36.08 -12.03
N VAL A 33 -4.32 -36.96 -11.98
CA VAL A 33 -5.61 -36.81 -12.63
C VAL A 33 -6.64 -36.95 -11.51
N SER A 34 -7.43 -35.91 -11.26
CA SER A 34 -8.53 -35.95 -10.27
C SER A 34 -9.81 -36.29 -11.01
N ILE A 35 -10.49 -37.35 -10.57
CA ILE A 35 -11.80 -37.76 -11.08
C ILE A 35 -12.72 -37.70 -9.87
N ASP A 36 -13.73 -36.85 -9.95
CA ASP A 36 -14.60 -36.51 -8.81
C ASP A 36 -15.65 -37.60 -8.56
N ALA A 37 -16.37 -38.02 -9.61
CA ALA A 37 -17.35 -39.09 -9.51
C ALA A 37 -17.49 -39.90 -10.81
N PHE A 38 -17.91 -41.16 -10.65
CA PHE A 38 -18.56 -41.96 -11.69
C PHE A 38 -20.00 -42.15 -11.27
N ASP A 39 -20.93 -41.47 -11.94
CA ASP A 39 -22.35 -41.65 -11.67
C ASP A 39 -22.84 -42.93 -12.36
N ILE A 40 -23.16 -43.95 -11.57
CA ILE A 40 -23.95 -45.10 -12.01
C ILE A 40 -25.41 -44.71 -11.80
N ILE A 41 -26.07 -44.27 -12.87
CA ILE A 41 -27.48 -43.93 -12.83
C ILE A 41 -28.26 -45.23 -12.99
N GLU A 42 -28.68 -45.82 -11.87
CA GLU A 42 -29.72 -46.85 -11.91
C GLU A 42 -31.01 -46.19 -12.40
N ALA A 43 -31.59 -46.70 -13.49
CA ALA A 43 -32.92 -46.29 -13.90
C ALA A 43 -33.87 -46.63 -12.74
N PRO A 44 -34.63 -45.67 -12.17
CA PRO A 44 -35.63 -46.00 -11.17
C PRO A 44 -36.56 -47.07 -11.73
N ASP A 45 -36.85 -48.12 -10.95
CA ASP A 45 -37.81 -49.15 -11.32
C ASP A 45 -39.10 -48.49 -11.84
N GLY A 46 -39.36 -48.63 -13.14
CA GLY A 46 -40.54 -48.05 -13.81
C GLY A 46 -40.33 -46.74 -14.58
N THR A 47 -39.11 -46.22 -14.72
CA THR A 47 -38.83 -45.20 -15.74
C THR A 47 -38.74 -45.85 -17.12
N ALA A 48 -39.65 -45.48 -18.02
CA ALA A 48 -39.58 -45.89 -19.41
C ALA A 48 -38.21 -45.51 -20.00
N PRO A 49 -37.62 -46.33 -20.90
CA PRO A 49 -36.45 -45.90 -21.68
C PRO A 49 -36.74 -44.53 -22.29
N PRO A 50 -35.71 -43.68 -22.49
CA PRO A 50 -35.92 -42.40 -23.16
C PRO A 50 -36.74 -42.66 -24.42
N VAL A 51 -37.85 -41.93 -24.55
CA VAL A 51 -38.86 -42.08 -25.61
C VAL A 51 -38.12 -42.34 -26.91
N GLY A 52 -38.53 -43.33 -27.72
CA GLY A 52 -37.76 -43.93 -28.83
C GLY A 52 -37.21 -43.01 -29.95
N ASN A 53 -37.25 -41.69 -29.74
CA ASN A 53 -36.68 -40.62 -30.56
C ASN A 53 -35.57 -39.81 -29.84
N ALA A 54 -35.03 -40.25 -28.70
CA ALA A 54 -33.93 -39.54 -28.03
C ALA A 54 -32.61 -39.70 -28.83
N ILE A 55 -31.96 -38.57 -29.14
CA ILE A 55 -30.68 -38.56 -29.86
C ILE A 55 -29.57 -38.91 -28.86
N THR A 56 -28.78 -39.94 -29.17
CA THR A 56 -27.63 -40.35 -28.36
C THR A 56 -26.34 -40.28 -29.18
N PHE A 57 -25.23 -40.02 -28.51
CA PHE A 57 -23.91 -39.96 -29.13
C PHE A 57 -23.00 -41.02 -28.50
N PRO A 58 -22.55 -42.04 -29.26
CA PRO A 58 -21.75 -43.14 -28.70
C PRO A 58 -20.33 -42.71 -28.31
N ARG A 59 -19.88 -41.54 -28.78
CA ARG A 59 -18.55 -40.98 -28.52
C ARG A 59 -18.59 -39.47 -28.66
N VAL A 60 -17.95 -38.78 -27.72
CA VAL A 60 -17.67 -37.34 -27.78
C VAL A 60 -16.17 -37.12 -27.52
N PRO A 61 -15.42 -36.46 -28.42
CA PRO A 61 -15.83 -35.98 -29.73
C PRO A 61 -16.10 -37.12 -30.73
N GLN A 62 -17.07 -36.94 -31.62
CA GLN A 62 -17.46 -37.90 -32.65
C GLN A 62 -16.39 -38.04 -33.75
N LYS A 63 -15.74 -36.94 -34.16
CA LYS A 63 -14.74 -36.97 -35.22
C LYS A 63 -13.60 -37.95 -34.90
N ALA A 64 -13.32 -38.86 -35.83
CA ALA A 64 -12.25 -39.84 -35.65
C ALA A 64 -10.89 -39.14 -35.51
N GLY A 65 -10.05 -39.61 -34.59
CA GLY A 65 -8.73 -39.04 -34.36
C GLY A 65 -8.68 -37.76 -33.52
N THR A 66 -9.81 -37.22 -33.06
CA THR A 66 -9.85 -36.09 -32.12
C THR A 66 -10.19 -36.54 -30.70
N PHE A 67 -9.69 -35.81 -29.70
CA PHE A 67 -9.84 -36.13 -28.28
C PHE A 67 -10.11 -34.84 -27.49
N MET A 68 -10.86 -34.96 -26.40
CA MET A 68 -10.81 -33.94 -25.35
C MET A 68 -9.46 -34.05 -24.64
N SER A 69 -8.77 -32.92 -24.48
CA SER A 69 -7.50 -32.85 -23.78
C SER A 69 -7.69 -32.11 -22.46
N LEU A 70 -7.10 -32.63 -21.38
CA LEU A 70 -7.04 -31.98 -20.07
C LEU A 70 -5.56 -31.72 -19.75
N HIS A 71 -5.17 -30.45 -19.70
CA HIS A 71 -3.77 -30.06 -19.51
C HIS A 71 -3.34 -30.13 -18.03
N GLY A 72 -2.05 -29.94 -17.75
CA GLY A 72 -1.56 -29.92 -16.37
C GLY A 72 -2.15 -28.77 -15.55
N ARG A 73 -2.66 -29.06 -14.35
CA ARG A 73 -3.36 -28.10 -13.46
C ARG A 73 -4.59 -27.44 -14.13
N ASP A 74 -5.32 -28.24 -14.91
CA ASP A 74 -6.48 -27.82 -15.67
C ASP A 74 -7.80 -28.45 -15.17
N ALA A 75 -8.91 -27.78 -15.46
CA ALA A 75 -10.27 -28.27 -15.34
C ALA A 75 -11.09 -27.75 -16.54
N SER A 76 -12.06 -28.53 -17.02
CA SER A 76 -12.92 -28.14 -18.14
C SER A 76 -14.38 -28.39 -17.81
N MET A 77 -15.24 -27.40 -18.07
CA MET A 77 -16.69 -27.52 -17.96
C MET A 77 -17.31 -27.63 -19.36
N VAL A 78 -17.82 -28.81 -19.70
CA VAL A 78 -18.54 -29.06 -20.96
C VAL A 78 -20.04 -29.07 -20.74
N ILE A 79 -20.78 -28.62 -21.75
CA ILE A 79 -22.23 -28.47 -21.69
C ILE A 79 -22.89 -29.42 -22.70
N ALA A 80 -23.97 -30.07 -22.28
CA ALA A 80 -24.84 -30.91 -23.10
C ALA A 80 -26.31 -30.55 -22.85
N ASP A 81 -27.17 -30.86 -23.83
CA ASP A 81 -28.62 -30.61 -23.84
C ASP A 81 -29.01 -29.20 -23.39
N TYR A 82 -28.39 -28.20 -24.03
CA TYR A 82 -28.57 -26.80 -23.69
C TYR A 82 -29.39 -26.09 -24.77
N ALA A 83 -30.66 -25.83 -24.46
CA ALA A 83 -31.54 -25.05 -25.30
C ALA A 83 -31.47 -23.55 -24.94
N PHE A 84 -31.35 -22.69 -25.94
CA PHE A 84 -31.24 -21.24 -25.74
C PHE A 84 -31.65 -20.44 -26.98
N ASP A 85 -32.39 -19.34 -26.83
CA ASP A 85 -32.74 -18.42 -27.93
C ASP A 85 -33.23 -19.10 -29.23
N GLY A 86 -33.97 -20.20 -29.11
CA GLY A 86 -34.43 -21.01 -30.25
C GLY A 86 -33.40 -22.00 -30.81
N GLN A 87 -32.16 -21.99 -30.33
CA GLN A 87 -31.12 -22.99 -30.58
C GLN A 87 -31.27 -24.20 -29.66
N ARG A 88 -30.80 -25.35 -30.13
CA ARG A 88 -30.68 -26.59 -29.36
C ARG A 88 -29.26 -27.14 -29.49
N LEU A 89 -28.41 -26.85 -28.51
CA LEU A 89 -27.05 -27.40 -28.45
C LEU A 89 -27.11 -28.77 -27.80
N MET A 90 -26.83 -29.79 -28.58
CA MET A 90 -26.82 -31.18 -28.13
C MET A 90 -25.62 -31.42 -27.20
N TYR A 91 -24.43 -30.97 -27.61
CA TYR A 91 -23.28 -30.83 -26.73
C TYR A 91 -22.20 -29.93 -27.35
N THR A 92 -21.26 -29.50 -26.53
CA THR A 92 -19.98 -28.95 -26.96
C THR A 92 -18.84 -29.45 -26.07
N THR A 93 -17.70 -29.73 -26.68
CA THR A 93 -16.46 -30.06 -25.96
C THR A 93 -15.71 -28.80 -25.50
N SER A 94 -16.22 -27.62 -25.84
CA SER A 94 -15.64 -26.32 -25.56
C SER A 94 -16.38 -25.65 -24.40
N GLU A 95 -15.67 -24.86 -23.62
CA GLU A 95 -16.22 -24.18 -22.45
C GLU A 95 -17.04 -22.96 -22.91
N LEU A 96 -18.29 -22.86 -22.48
CA LEU A 96 -19.10 -21.67 -22.76
C LEU A 96 -18.56 -20.48 -21.97
N PHE A 97 -18.05 -19.47 -22.67
CA PHE A 97 -17.56 -18.24 -22.05
C PHE A 97 -18.62 -17.14 -21.98
N ALA A 98 -19.32 -16.89 -23.09
CA ALA A 98 -20.33 -15.84 -23.18
C ALA A 98 -21.46 -16.21 -24.14
N ARG A 99 -22.65 -15.69 -23.84
CA ARG A 99 -23.83 -15.73 -24.70
C ARG A 99 -24.47 -14.35 -24.66
N MET A 100 -24.75 -13.76 -25.82
CA MET A 100 -25.49 -12.50 -25.88
C MET A 100 -26.31 -12.34 -27.16
N PRO A 101 -27.42 -11.57 -27.12
CA PRO A 101 -28.15 -11.23 -28.35
C PRO A 101 -27.34 -10.26 -29.21
N VAL A 102 -27.34 -10.50 -30.52
CA VAL A 102 -26.76 -9.65 -31.57
C VAL A 102 -27.82 -9.35 -32.65
N ALA A 103 -27.45 -8.58 -33.67
CA ALA A 103 -28.41 -7.98 -34.60
C ALA A 103 -29.45 -8.95 -35.21
N ASN A 104 -29.01 -10.15 -35.61
CA ASN A 104 -29.86 -11.11 -36.31
C ASN A 104 -30.02 -12.45 -35.55
N GLY A 105 -29.68 -12.49 -34.26
CA GLY A 105 -29.77 -13.72 -33.47
C GLY A 105 -28.88 -13.71 -32.23
N THR A 106 -28.21 -14.83 -31.94
CA THR A 106 -27.40 -14.99 -30.73
C THR A 106 -25.93 -15.18 -31.08
N LEU A 107 -25.05 -14.59 -30.26
CA LEU A 107 -23.62 -14.86 -30.28
C LEU A 107 -23.25 -15.77 -29.12
N LEU A 108 -22.45 -16.81 -29.39
CA LEU A 108 -21.90 -17.75 -28.44
C LEU A 108 -20.37 -17.73 -28.52
N ALA A 109 -19.69 -17.47 -27.41
CA ALA A 109 -18.23 -17.55 -27.33
C ALA A 109 -17.83 -18.87 -26.66
N LEU A 110 -17.06 -19.70 -27.36
CA LEU A 110 -16.62 -21.03 -26.94
C LEU A 110 -15.10 -21.06 -26.76
N ASN A 111 -14.65 -21.33 -25.54
CA ASN A 111 -13.26 -21.35 -25.12
C ASN A 111 -12.68 -22.76 -25.07
N GLY A 112 -11.39 -22.87 -25.36
CA GLY A 112 -10.61 -24.10 -25.21
C GLY A 112 -9.12 -23.78 -25.16
N ALA A 113 -8.28 -24.77 -24.89
CA ALA A 113 -6.84 -24.56 -24.96
C ALA A 113 -6.38 -24.45 -26.42
N ARG A 114 -5.39 -23.59 -26.67
CA ARG A 114 -4.87 -23.37 -28.03
C ARG A 114 -4.38 -24.68 -28.63
N ASN A 115 -4.70 -24.91 -29.90
CA ASN A 115 -4.42 -26.11 -30.70
C ASN A 115 -5.25 -27.36 -30.33
N ASP A 116 -6.09 -27.30 -29.30
CA ASP A 116 -6.99 -28.41 -29.01
C ASP A 116 -8.13 -28.47 -30.02
N ALA A 117 -8.58 -29.70 -30.30
CA ALA A 117 -9.75 -29.94 -31.12
C ALA A 117 -11.03 -29.59 -30.33
N GLY A 118 -11.90 -28.81 -30.96
CA GLY A 118 -13.24 -28.51 -30.47
C GLY A 118 -14.31 -29.16 -31.36
N GLU A 119 -15.40 -29.59 -30.74
CA GLU A 119 -16.58 -30.11 -31.40
C GLU A 119 -17.85 -29.55 -30.77
N THR A 120 -18.79 -29.10 -31.59
CA THR A 120 -20.10 -28.61 -31.17
C THR A 120 -21.17 -29.24 -32.04
N VAL A 121 -22.22 -29.78 -31.42
CA VAL A 121 -23.36 -30.37 -32.13
C VAL A 121 -24.63 -29.60 -31.78
N LEU A 122 -25.38 -29.20 -32.80
CA LEU A 122 -26.63 -28.47 -32.73
C LEU A 122 -27.74 -29.24 -33.45
N GLN A 123 -28.99 -29.08 -33.04
CA GLN A 123 -30.15 -29.68 -33.71
C GLN A 123 -30.98 -28.60 -34.41
N TYR A 124 -31.40 -28.89 -35.65
CA TYR A 124 -32.22 -28.01 -36.49
C TYR A 124 -33.38 -28.80 -37.14
N ALA A 125 -34.41 -28.12 -37.66
CA ALA A 125 -35.52 -28.79 -38.36
C ALA A 125 -35.14 -29.26 -39.78
N SER A 126 -34.18 -28.57 -40.40
CA SER A 126 -33.61 -28.86 -41.73
C SER A 126 -32.15 -28.42 -41.75
N GLU A 127 -31.40 -28.82 -42.77
CA GLU A 127 -29.98 -28.46 -42.89
C GLU A 127 -29.80 -26.94 -42.92
N PRO A 128 -29.11 -26.34 -41.93
CA PRO A 128 -28.85 -24.91 -41.93
C PRO A 128 -27.64 -24.55 -42.83
N GLU A 129 -27.54 -23.29 -43.21
CA GLU A 129 -26.35 -22.76 -43.89
C GLU A 129 -25.27 -22.39 -42.86
N VAL A 130 -24.02 -22.78 -43.12
CA VAL A 130 -22.86 -22.47 -42.27
C VAL A 130 -21.86 -21.58 -43.02
N THR A 131 -21.76 -20.32 -42.63
CA THR A 131 -20.86 -19.34 -43.24
C THR A 131 -19.68 -19.03 -42.30
N THR A 132 -18.44 -19.19 -42.77
CA THR A 132 -17.27 -18.71 -42.03
C THR A 132 -17.15 -17.20 -42.19
N LEU A 133 -17.15 -16.47 -41.07
CA LEU A 133 -17.07 -15.01 -41.03
C LEU A 133 -15.63 -14.51 -40.77
N GLY A 134 -14.79 -15.35 -40.17
CA GLY A 134 -13.38 -15.05 -39.93
C GLY A 134 -12.61 -16.25 -39.40
N GLY A 135 -11.29 -16.19 -39.50
CA GLY A 135 -10.40 -17.28 -39.08
C GLY A 135 -10.42 -18.49 -40.03
N THR A 136 -10.07 -19.65 -39.50
CA THR A 136 -10.07 -20.91 -40.27
C THR A 136 -11.48 -21.45 -40.39
N PRO A 137 -11.95 -21.87 -41.58
CA PRO A 137 -13.25 -22.50 -41.75
C PRO A 137 -13.43 -23.71 -40.84
N VAL A 138 -14.65 -23.88 -40.31
CA VAL A 138 -15.03 -25.08 -39.56
C VAL A 138 -15.36 -26.22 -40.51
N GLU A 139 -15.05 -27.45 -40.12
CA GLU A 139 -15.57 -28.63 -40.81
C GLU A 139 -17.00 -28.89 -40.32
N THR A 140 -17.92 -29.11 -41.25
CA THR A 140 -19.34 -29.29 -40.98
C THR A 140 -19.82 -30.67 -41.41
N THR A 141 -20.66 -31.30 -40.62
CA THR A 141 -21.36 -32.55 -41.00
C THR A 141 -22.83 -32.43 -40.63
N TRP A 142 -23.73 -32.61 -41.60
CA TRP A 142 -25.17 -32.67 -41.37
C TRP A 142 -25.64 -34.13 -41.35
N ASP A 143 -26.37 -34.50 -40.29
CA ASP A 143 -27.07 -35.77 -40.19
C ASP A 143 -28.56 -35.53 -40.47
N PRO A 144 -29.09 -36.00 -41.61
CA PRO A 144 -30.49 -35.79 -41.98
C PRO A 144 -31.47 -36.66 -41.19
N ASP A 145 -31.04 -37.73 -40.51
CA ASP A 145 -31.92 -38.62 -39.75
C ASP A 145 -32.07 -38.09 -38.31
N ALA A 146 -30.94 -37.77 -37.67
CA ALA A 146 -30.93 -37.15 -36.33
C ALA A 146 -31.24 -35.65 -36.37
N LYS A 147 -31.18 -35.03 -37.56
CA LYS A 147 -31.32 -33.58 -37.78
C LYS A 147 -30.29 -32.75 -37.00
N THR A 148 -29.05 -33.23 -36.97
CA THR A 148 -27.96 -32.58 -36.24
C THR A 148 -26.88 -32.02 -37.15
N LEU A 149 -26.41 -30.83 -36.83
CA LEU A 149 -25.23 -30.20 -37.41
C LEU A 149 -24.06 -30.36 -36.44
N ARG A 150 -23.01 -31.05 -36.86
CA ARG A 150 -21.73 -31.12 -36.15
C ARG A 150 -20.74 -30.13 -36.76
N LEU A 151 -20.09 -29.36 -35.89
CA LEU A 151 -18.98 -28.47 -36.20
C LEU A 151 -17.71 -29.02 -35.57
N ASN A 152 -16.63 -29.13 -36.35
CA ASN A 152 -15.29 -29.47 -35.86
C ASN A 152 -14.33 -28.32 -36.15
N TYR A 153 -13.58 -27.91 -35.14
CA TYR A 153 -12.66 -26.76 -35.21
C TYR A 153 -11.44 -26.97 -34.32
N VAL A 154 -10.48 -26.05 -34.43
CA VAL A 154 -9.26 -26.02 -33.60
C VAL A 154 -9.19 -24.66 -32.91
N HIS A 155 -9.04 -24.68 -31.58
CA HIS A 155 -8.95 -23.45 -30.79
C HIS A 155 -7.65 -22.69 -31.09
N GLY A 156 -7.72 -21.36 -31.12
CA GLY A 156 -6.57 -20.50 -31.42
C GLY A 156 -6.56 -19.87 -32.82
N ASN A 157 -7.51 -20.24 -33.69
CA ASN A 157 -7.56 -19.76 -35.07
C ASN A 157 -8.48 -18.54 -35.31
N ASN A 158 -9.00 -17.90 -34.26
CA ASN A 158 -9.98 -16.80 -34.36
C ASN A 158 -11.21 -17.19 -35.21
N THR A 159 -11.61 -18.46 -35.20
CA THR A 159 -12.70 -18.92 -36.04
C THR A 159 -14.01 -18.32 -35.55
N ALA A 160 -14.69 -17.63 -36.46
CA ALA A 160 -16.03 -17.11 -36.28
C ALA A 160 -16.92 -17.68 -37.38
N VAL A 161 -18.04 -18.27 -36.99
CA VAL A 161 -18.96 -18.92 -37.94
C VAL A 161 -20.39 -18.46 -37.65
N ARG A 162 -21.16 -18.20 -38.70
CA ARG A 162 -22.60 -17.95 -38.63
C ARG A 162 -23.34 -19.17 -39.16
N ILE A 163 -24.39 -19.56 -38.44
CA ILE A 163 -25.34 -20.59 -38.80
C ILE A 163 -26.68 -19.90 -39.00
N SER A 164 -27.30 -20.06 -40.16
CA SER A 164 -28.57 -19.42 -40.52
C SER A 164 -29.55 -20.41 -41.14
N GLY A 165 -30.85 -20.20 -40.95
CA GLY A 165 -31.89 -21.11 -41.44
C GLY A 165 -32.11 -22.32 -40.53
N GLY A 166 -32.45 -23.47 -41.10
CA GLY A 166 -32.71 -24.70 -40.33
C GLY A 166 -33.91 -24.62 -39.37
N GLY A 167 -34.76 -23.60 -39.47
CA GLY A 167 -35.91 -23.38 -38.58
C GLY A 167 -35.59 -22.71 -37.24
N ALA A 168 -34.41 -22.10 -37.10
CA ALA A 168 -34.00 -21.35 -35.90
C ALA A 168 -33.47 -19.95 -36.26
N PRO A 169 -33.39 -19.01 -35.29
CA PRO A 169 -32.70 -17.72 -35.47
C PRO A 169 -31.20 -17.90 -35.83
N ASP A 170 -30.53 -16.86 -36.33
CA ASP A 170 -29.09 -16.97 -36.62
C ASP A 170 -28.29 -17.23 -35.33
N LEU A 171 -27.26 -18.07 -35.44
CA LEU A 171 -26.28 -18.30 -34.38
C LEU A 171 -24.89 -17.95 -34.88
N THR A 172 -24.21 -17.02 -34.21
CA THR A 172 -22.79 -16.75 -34.43
C THR A 172 -21.98 -17.44 -33.33
N ILE A 173 -21.06 -18.32 -33.69
CA ILE A 173 -20.12 -18.94 -32.75
C ILE A 173 -18.74 -18.31 -32.95
N LEU A 174 -18.19 -17.77 -31.87
CA LEU A 174 -16.80 -17.34 -31.78
C LEU A 174 -16.01 -18.39 -31.00
N THR A 175 -15.04 -19.02 -31.66
CA THR A 175 -14.08 -19.86 -30.96
C THR A 175 -12.92 -19.00 -30.46
N THR A 176 -12.55 -19.18 -29.20
CA THR A 176 -11.44 -18.48 -28.56
C THR A 176 -10.47 -19.49 -27.95
N ASP A 177 -9.28 -19.02 -27.62
CA ASP A 177 -8.30 -19.74 -26.83
C ASP A 177 -8.06 -19.02 -25.49
N ARG A 178 -7.65 -19.76 -24.47
CA ARG A 178 -7.50 -19.23 -23.09
C ARG A 178 -6.70 -17.93 -22.99
N THR A 179 -5.64 -17.77 -23.78
CA THR A 179 -4.85 -16.53 -23.81
C THR A 179 -5.68 -15.34 -24.32
N ARG A 180 -6.49 -15.55 -25.35
CA ARG A 180 -7.36 -14.50 -25.89
C ARG A 180 -8.56 -14.23 -25.00
N THR A 181 -9.11 -15.27 -24.36
CA THR A 181 -10.22 -15.14 -23.40
C THR A 181 -9.85 -14.23 -22.23
N GLY A 182 -8.58 -14.20 -21.81
CA GLY A 182 -8.06 -13.23 -20.83
C GLY A 182 -8.17 -11.76 -21.25
N LEU A 183 -8.52 -11.47 -22.51
CA LEU A 183 -8.78 -10.11 -23.04
C LEU A 183 -10.24 -9.94 -23.49
N GLN A 184 -11.15 -10.78 -22.99
CA GLN A 184 -12.58 -10.72 -23.30
C GLN A 184 -13.40 -10.42 -22.06
N TRP A 185 -14.39 -9.55 -22.22
CA TRP A 185 -15.25 -9.10 -21.15
C TRP A 185 -16.69 -9.05 -21.60
N SER A 186 -17.56 -9.80 -20.91
CA SER A 186 -19.00 -9.72 -21.07
C SER A 186 -19.59 -8.96 -19.88
N VAL A 187 -20.22 -7.83 -20.12
CA VAL A 187 -20.76 -6.95 -19.07
C VAL A 187 -22.20 -6.60 -19.37
N ASP A 188 -23.06 -6.70 -18.36
CA ASP A 188 -24.39 -6.12 -18.36
C ASP A 188 -24.33 -4.65 -17.92
N GLY A 189 -24.74 -3.76 -18.81
CA GLY A 189 -24.73 -2.31 -18.61
C GLY A 189 -26.05 -1.73 -18.13
N ALA A 190 -26.02 -0.42 -17.83
CA ALA A 190 -27.24 0.36 -17.60
C ALA A 190 -27.86 0.81 -18.92
N VAL A 191 -29.19 0.93 -18.98
CA VAL A 191 -29.92 1.41 -20.16
C VAL A 191 -30.66 2.70 -19.81
N THR A 192 -30.37 3.79 -20.53
CA THR A 192 -31.08 5.07 -20.37
C THR A 192 -32.06 5.37 -21.51
N GLY A 193 -32.22 4.46 -22.48
CA GLY A 193 -33.29 4.48 -23.49
C GLY A 193 -33.01 3.56 -24.70
N GLY A 194 -34.07 3.21 -25.45
CA GLY A 194 -33.97 2.66 -26.81
C GLY A 194 -33.73 1.15 -26.99
N THR A 195 -33.22 0.42 -26.00
CA THR A 195 -32.97 -1.04 -26.13
C THR A 195 -33.44 -1.84 -24.91
N GLY A 196 -34.00 -3.04 -25.12
CA GLY A 196 -34.29 -3.99 -24.03
C GLY A 196 -33.09 -4.84 -23.61
N ASN A 197 -32.05 -4.89 -24.44
CA ASN A 197 -30.82 -5.64 -24.20
C ASN A 197 -29.75 -4.73 -23.57
N LYS A 198 -29.04 -5.27 -22.58
CA LYS A 198 -28.04 -4.59 -21.77
C LYS A 198 -26.66 -5.26 -21.80
N THR A 199 -26.47 -6.34 -22.55
CA THR A 199 -25.17 -7.06 -22.56
C THR A 199 -24.28 -6.55 -23.68
N VAL A 200 -23.00 -6.33 -23.38
CA VAL A 200 -21.93 -6.11 -24.36
C VAL A 200 -20.83 -7.14 -24.15
N LEU A 201 -20.28 -7.66 -25.25
CA LEU A 201 -19.03 -8.42 -25.24
C LEU A 201 -17.95 -7.60 -25.93
N VAL A 202 -16.88 -7.27 -25.22
CA VAL A 202 -15.71 -6.60 -25.78
C VAL A 202 -14.53 -7.55 -25.74
N THR A 203 -13.81 -7.65 -26.86
CA THR A 203 -12.56 -8.43 -26.95
C THR A 203 -11.40 -7.54 -27.33
N GLY A 204 -10.19 -7.89 -26.88
CA GLY A 204 -8.96 -7.17 -27.21
C GLY A 204 -8.62 -6.02 -26.26
N VAL A 205 -9.20 -5.99 -25.06
CA VAL A 205 -8.95 -4.96 -24.03
C VAL A 205 -8.46 -5.59 -22.73
N ASP A 206 -7.65 -4.87 -21.96
CA ASP A 206 -7.08 -5.38 -20.70
C ASP A 206 -8.15 -5.49 -19.61
N LEU A 207 -9.08 -4.52 -19.57
CA LEU A 207 -10.24 -4.55 -18.69
C LEU A 207 -11.41 -3.80 -19.32
N LEU A 208 -12.63 -4.33 -19.18
CA LEU A 208 -13.86 -3.56 -19.35
C LEU A 208 -14.54 -3.47 -17.99
N ARG A 209 -14.79 -2.24 -17.52
CA ARG A 209 -15.37 -1.97 -16.21
C ARG A 209 -16.88 -1.81 -16.30
N THR A 210 -17.35 -0.97 -17.21
CA THR A 210 -18.77 -0.64 -17.33
C THR A 210 -19.20 -0.43 -18.76
N ALA A 211 -20.51 -0.59 -18.98
CA ALA A 211 -21.20 -0.24 -20.20
C ALA A 211 -22.47 0.54 -19.87
N GLN A 212 -22.77 1.57 -20.65
CA GLN A 212 -24.04 2.30 -20.59
C GLN A 212 -24.59 2.46 -21.99
N PHE A 213 -25.84 2.03 -22.19
CA PHE A 213 -26.54 2.14 -23.46
C PHE A 213 -27.41 3.40 -23.46
N ASP A 214 -27.15 4.27 -24.42
CA ASP A 214 -27.81 5.57 -24.56
C ASP A 214 -28.18 5.80 -26.03
N GLY A 215 -29.43 5.50 -26.38
CA GLY A 215 -29.92 5.56 -27.75
C GLY A 215 -29.18 4.56 -28.66
N SER A 216 -28.42 5.06 -29.62
CA SER A 216 -27.64 4.24 -30.58
C SER A 216 -26.16 4.10 -30.21
N THR A 217 -25.78 4.55 -29.01
CA THR A 217 -24.39 4.60 -28.56
C THR A 217 -24.20 3.75 -27.30
N VAL A 218 -23.13 2.95 -27.28
CA VAL A 218 -22.63 2.32 -26.05
C VAL A 218 -21.47 3.14 -25.49
N LYS A 219 -21.59 3.57 -24.23
CA LYS A 219 -20.51 4.25 -23.50
C LYS A 219 -19.77 3.22 -22.67
N LEU A 220 -18.51 2.97 -23.02
CA LEU A 220 -17.66 1.97 -22.36
C LEU A 220 -16.63 2.67 -21.50
N ALA A 221 -16.38 2.14 -20.30
CA ALA A 221 -15.23 2.51 -19.48
C ALA A 221 -14.38 1.27 -19.22
N GLY A 222 -13.07 1.39 -19.39
CA GLY A 222 -12.15 0.28 -19.31
C GLY A 222 -10.69 0.69 -19.47
N ASP A 223 -9.81 -0.30 -19.48
CA ASP A 223 -8.38 -0.08 -19.43
C ASP A 223 -7.67 -0.70 -20.62
N THR A 224 -6.63 -0.01 -21.08
CA THR A 224 -5.71 -0.49 -22.12
C THR A 224 -4.28 -0.24 -21.67
N THR A 225 -3.42 -1.25 -21.71
CA THR A 225 -2.00 -1.13 -21.34
C THR A 225 -1.11 -0.75 -22.53
N THR A 226 -1.61 -1.00 -23.75
CA THR A 226 -0.96 -0.66 -25.02
C THR A 226 -2.03 -0.34 -26.06
N ALA A 227 -1.66 0.37 -27.13
CA ALA A 227 -2.58 0.64 -28.22
C ALA A 227 -3.01 -0.66 -28.90
N ARG A 228 -4.32 -0.94 -28.92
CA ARG A 228 -4.88 -2.23 -29.33
C ARG A 228 -6.19 -2.10 -30.09
N THR A 229 -6.55 -3.16 -30.81
CA THR A 229 -7.81 -3.22 -31.55
C THR A 229 -8.85 -3.90 -30.68
N ALA A 230 -9.99 -3.24 -30.48
CA ALA A 230 -11.12 -3.78 -29.76
C ALA A 230 -12.23 -4.22 -30.73
N ASN A 231 -12.83 -5.38 -30.47
CA ASN A 231 -14.08 -5.81 -31.12
C ASN A 231 -15.20 -5.69 -30.09
N ILE A 232 -16.20 -4.86 -30.40
CA ILE A 232 -17.32 -4.52 -29.53
C ILE A 232 -18.59 -5.12 -30.12
N TYR A 233 -19.05 -6.21 -29.52
CA TYR A 233 -20.29 -6.90 -29.89
C TYR A 233 -21.44 -6.32 -29.06
N VAL A 234 -22.44 -5.79 -29.76
CA VAL A 234 -23.54 -5.01 -29.18
C VAL A 234 -24.87 -5.39 -29.85
N PRO A 235 -26.02 -5.05 -29.23
CA PRO A 235 -27.32 -5.20 -29.85
C PRO A 235 -27.44 -4.38 -31.16
N ALA A 236 -28.34 -4.80 -32.06
CA ALA A 236 -28.50 -4.22 -33.41
C ALA A 236 -28.64 -2.69 -33.46
N ALA A 237 -29.39 -2.12 -32.50
CA ALA A 237 -29.69 -0.70 -32.44
C ALA A 237 -28.47 0.17 -32.12
N ILE A 238 -27.38 -0.44 -31.63
CA ILE A 238 -26.15 0.26 -31.29
C ILE A 238 -25.24 0.30 -32.51
N THR A 239 -24.84 1.51 -32.88
CA THR A 239 -24.02 1.78 -34.06
C THR A 239 -22.76 2.57 -33.73
N GLN A 240 -22.70 3.18 -32.54
CA GLN A 240 -21.61 4.01 -32.08
C GLN A 240 -21.09 3.54 -30.73
N ALA A 241 -19.82 3.86 -30.43
CA ALA A 241 -19.22 3.59 -29.14
C ALA A 241 -18.41 4.79 -28.64
N THR A 242 -18.34 4.96 -27.33
CA THR A 242 -17.33 5.77 -26.67
C THR A 242 -16.46 4.88 -25.78
N TRP A 243 -15.21 5.29 -25.58
CA TRP A 243 -14.26 4.64 -24.67
C TRP A 243 -13.72 5.69 -23.70
N ASN A 244 -13.90 5.49 -22.39
CA ASN A 244 -13.50 6.42 -21.34
C ASN A 244 -13.99 7.86 -21.58
N GLY A 245 -15.25 7.99 -22.04
CA GLY A 245 -15.89 9.28 -22.35
C GLY A 245 -15.53 9.88 -23.71
N VAL A 246 -14.58 9.30 -24.45
CA VAL A 246 -14.14 9.79 -25.76
C VAL A 246 -14.82 8.99 -26.88
N PRO A 247 -15.48 9.63 -27.87
CA PRO A 247 -16.01 8.94 -29.05
C PRO A 247 -14.89 8.22 -29.80
N VAL A 248 -15.12 6.96 -30.16
CA VAL A 248 -14.16 6.18 -30.96
C VAL A 248 -14.70 5.95 -32.36
N ALA A 249 -13.84 6.12 -33.37
CA ALA A 249 -14.19 5.76 -34.74
C ALA A 249 -14.32 4.24 -34.84
N THR A 250 -15.44 3.78 -35.38
CA THR A 250 -15.75 2.35 -35.52
C THR A 250 -16.01 1.99 -36.98
N THR A 251 -15.62 0.79 -37.36
CA THR A 251 -16.05 0.14 -38.61
C THR A 251 -16.81 -1.14 -38.28
N ARG A 252 -17.78 -1.53 -39.12
CA ARG A 252 -18.45 -2.83 -38.96
C ARG A 252 -17.55 -3.96 -39.44
N GLY A 253 -17.26 -4.91 -38.56
CA GLY A 253 -16.52 -6.13 -38.89
C GLY A 253 -17.42 -7.20 -39.53
N ALA A 254 -16.78 -8.27 -40.02
CA ALA A 254 -17.47 -9.39 -40.67
C ALA A 254 -18.47 -10.13 -39.76
N ASN A 255 -18.30 -10.04 -38.43
CA ASN A 255 -19.19 -10.66 -37.45
C ASN A 255 -20.22 -9.66 -36.88
N GLY A 256 -20.40 -8.52 -37.56
CA GLY A 256 -21.34 -7.47 -37.16
C GLY A 256 -20.88 -6.58 -35.99
N GLN A 257 -19.72 -6.88 -35.39
CA GLN A 257 -19.13 -6.09 -34.32
C GLN A 257 -18.72 -4.69 -34.77
N LEU A 258 -18.64 -3.76 -33.83
CA LEU A 258 -17.92 -2.51 -34.02
C LEU A 258 -16.43 -2.77 -33.75
N VAL A 259 -15.57 -2.49 -34.73
CA VAL A 259 -14.13 -2.59 -34.59
C VAL A 259 -13.58 -1.19 -34.35
N ALA A 260 -12.85 -1.02 -33.25
CA ALA A 260 -12.25 0.26 -32.85
C ALA A 260 -10.75 0.10 -32.60
N ARG A 261 -9.97 1.14 -32.92
CA ARG A 261 -8.57 1.26 -32.49
C ARG A 261 -8.51 2.08 -31.21
N LEU A 262 -8.09 1.47 -30.12
CA LEU A 262 -7.93 2.13 -28.82
C LEU A 262 -6.47 2.52 -28.61
N ALA A 263 -6.25 3.70 -28.02
CA ALA A 263 -4.92 4.15 -27.62
C ALA A 263 -4.40 3.34 -26.41
N GLY A 264 -3.10 3.41 -26.17
CA GLY A 264 -2.52 3.01 -24.89
C GLY A 264 -2.14 4.25 -24.07
N PRO A 265 -1.63 4.08 -22.85
CA PRO A 265 -1.19 5.20 -22.03
C PRO A 265 -0.01 5.92 -22.68
N ALA A 266 0.06 7.23 -22.46
CA ALA A 266 1.27 7.98 -22.74
C ALA A 266 2.37 7.58 -21.75
N ALA A 267 3.63 7.69 -22.14
CA ALA A 267 4.74 7.40 -21.24
C ALA A 267 4.79 8.42 -20.10
N SER A 268 4.83 7.94 -18.86
CA SER A 268 5.10 8.75 -17.68
C SER A 268 6.59 8.64 -17.33
N ALA A 269 7.29 9.76 -17.23
CA ALA A 269 8.64 9.78 -16.66
C ALA A 269 8.53 9.99 -15.14
N LEU A 270 9.03 9.04 -14.36
CA LEU A 270 9.14 9.21 -12.92
C LEU A 270 10.38 10.05 -12.60
N PRO A 271 10.28 11.04 -11.69
CA PRO A 271 11.41 11.89 -11.36
C PRO A 271 12.49 11.11 -10.62
N VAL A 272 13.74 11.58 -10.74
CA VAL A 272 14.84 11.15 -9.88
C VAL A 272 14.66 11.81 -8.51
N LEU A 273 15.04 11.10 -7.45
CA LEU A 273 15.05 11.61 -6.08
C LEU A 273 16.49 11.98 -5.69
N ASP A 274 16.97 13.15 -6.11
CA ASP A 274 18.36 13.60 -5.95
C ASP A 274 18.55 14.79 -5.00
N HIS A 275 17.46 15.44 -4.57
CA HIS A 275 17.49 16.58 -3.66
C HIS A 275 17.04 16.20 -2.25
N TRP A 276 17.96 15.59 -1.49
CA TRP A 276 17.70 15.14 -0.13
C TRP A 276 18.26 16.10 0.93
N LYS A 277 17.46 16.30 1.97
CA LYS A 277 17.82 16.95 3.22
C LYS A 277 17.92 15.91 4.33
N ALA A 278 18.79 16.11 5.30
CA ALA A 278 18.91 15.24 6.48
C ALA A 278 19.03 16.00 7.80
N ALA A 279 18.40 15.43 8.82
CA ALA A 279 18.56 15.81 10.22
C ALA A 279 18.64 14.55 11.10
N GLY A 280 19.64 14.51 11.99
CA GLY A 280 19.70 13.49 13.03
C GLY A 280 18.65 13.74 14.11
N GLU A 281 18.11 12.68 14.69
CA GLU A 281 17.34 12.74 15.92
C GLU A 281 17.91 11.74 16.93
N ASN A 282 17.54 11.96 18.19
CA ASN A 282 17.73 11.16 19.40
C ASN A 282 18.04 12.07 20.60
N PRO A 283 17.39 13.25 20.77
CA PRO A 283 17.65 14.11 21.93
C PRO A 283 17.48 13.34 23.25
N GLU A 284 16.59 12.34 23.27
CA GLU A 284 16.31 11.44 24.39
C GLU A 284 17.50 10.61 24.86
N SER A 285 18.55 10.47 24.04
CA SER A 285 19.75 9.76 24.45
C SER A 285 20.66 10.61 25.34
N ALA A 286 20.58 11.94 25.24
CA ALA A 286 21.45 12.85 25.97
C ALA A 286 21.19 12.78 27.49
N THR A 287 22.26 12.89 28.29
CA THR A 287 22.16 12.90 29.75
C THR A 287 21.33 14.10 30.24
N ALA A 288 21.51 15.26 29.62
CA ALA A 288 20.82 16.50 29.97
C ALA A 288 19.40 16.64 29.38
N PHE A 289 18.91 15.63 28.66
CA PHE A 289 17.54 15.67 28.12
C PHE A 289 16.51 15.71 29.26
N ASP A 290 15.62 16.70 29.20
CA ASP A 290 14.53 16.83 30.16
C ASP A 290 13.37 15.91 29.77
N ASP A 291 13.17 14.86 30.57
CA ASP A 291 12.05 13.93 30.44
C ASP A 291 11.00 14.14 31.55
N SER A 292 10.98 15.30 32.20
CA SER A 292 10.02 15.63 33.27
C SER A 292 8.56 15.42 32.84
N ALA A 293 8.23 15.71 31.59
CA ALA A 293 6.90 15.55 31.01
C ALA A 293 6.54 14.11 30.59
N TRP A 294 7.47 13.16 30.63
CA TRP A 294 7.21 11.78 30.18
C TRP A 294 6.41 10.99 31.20
N THR A 295 5.67 9.99 30.70
CA THR A 295 4.93 9.04 31.54
C THR A 295 5.89 8.27 32.44
N ALA A 296 5.67 8.33 33.75
CA ALA A 296 6.44 7.54 34.72
C ALA A 296 5.89 6.12 34.82
N ALA A 297 6.75 5.11 34.62
CA ALA A 297 6.40 3.70 34.74
C ALA A 297 6.49 3.23 36.20
N THR A 298 5.44 3.51 36.97
CA THR A 298 5.39 3.20 38.40
C THR A 298 4.65 1.90 38.71
N ALA A 299 3.85 1.38 37.76
CA ALA A 299 2.98 0.22 37.96
C ALA A 299 3.76 -1.06 38.27
N THR A 300 3.27 -1.81 39.26
CA THR A 300 3.84 -3.10 39.72
C THR A 300 2.90 -4.28 39.44
N THR A 301 1.77 -4.03 38.79
CA THR A 301 0.77 -5.03 38.42
C THR A 301 0.25 -4.69 37.03
N ALA A 302 0.24 -5.66 36.12
CA ALA A 302 -0.33 -5.50 34.79
C ALA A 302 -1.76 -6.04 34.72
N GLU A 303 -2.51 -5.65 33.68
CA GLU A 303 -3.86 -6.17 33.42
C GLU A 303 -3.83 -7.65 33.01
N ASN A 304 -2.72 -8.12 32.45
CA ASN A 304 -2.50 -9.52 32.16
C ASN A 304 -1.04 -9.97 32.40
N PRO A 305 -0.79 -11.26 32.67
CA PRO A 305 0.55 -11.74 33.02
C PRO A 305 1.61 -11.60 31.91
N ARG A 306 1.21 -11.48 30.63
CA ARG A 306 2.15 -11.35 29.51
C ARG A 306 2.70 -9.92 29.34
N GLN A 307 2.14 -8.93 30.04
CA GLN A 307 2.61 -7.55 30.05
C GLN A 307 3.64 -7.27 31.16
N GLY A 308 3.88 -8.22 32.06
CA GLY A 308 4.78 -8.08 33.21
C GLY A 308 4.02 -8.08 34.55
N PRO A 309 4.61 -7.49 35.62
CA PRO A 309 5.93 -6.86 35.66
C PRO A 309 7.08 -7.84 35.39
N GLY A 310 8.21 -7.33 34.91
CA GLY A 310 9.44 -8.12 34.80
C GLY A 310 10.02 -8.50 36.17
N PRO A 311 10.67 -9.67 36.32
CA PRO A 311 11.16 -10.14 37.61
C PRO A 311 12.32 -9.32 38.22
N ASN A 312 13.11 -8.59 37.41
CA ASN A 312 14.27 -7.85 37.91
C ASN A 312 13.90 -6.42 38.32
N GLN A 313 13.13 -5.72 37.49
CA GLN A 313 12.70 -4.35 37.79
C GLN A 313 11.45 -4.30 38.68
N GLY A 314 10.61 -5.33 38.65
CA GLY A 314 9.32 -5.33 39.37
C GLY A 314 8.35 -4.26 38.86
N LYS A 315 8.53 -3.80 37.62
CA LYS A 315 7.72 -2.77 36.97
C LYS A 315 7.09 -3.28 35.68
N VAL A 316 5.90 -2.77 35.38
CA VAL A 316 5.29 -2.90 34.06
C VAL A 316 5.93 -1.87 33.15
N LEU A 317 6.54 -2.34 32.07
CA LEU A 317 7.21 -1.51 31.05
C LEU A 317 6.53 -1.65 29.67
N ASP A 318 5.37 -2.31 29.63
CA ASP A 318 4.58 -2.51 28.43
C ASP A 318 4.02 -1.21 27.85
N THR A 319 4.22 -0.99 26.54
CA THR A 319 3.77 0.24 25.89
C THR A 319 2.25 0.37 25.91
N ALA A 320 1.51 -0.72 25.62
CA ALA A 320 0.06 -0.71 25.56
C ALA A 320 -0.59 -0.44 26.93
N TYR A 321 0.01 -0.92 28.02
CA TYR A 321 -0.41 -0.58 29.38
C TYR A 321 -0.41 0.93 29.64
N TYR A 322 0.53 1.68 29.05
CA TYR A 322 0.60 3.14 29.16
C TYR A 322 -0.06 3.88 27.99
N GLY A 323 -0.84 3.18 27.15
CA GLY A 323 -1.58 3.77 26.03
C GLY A 323 -0.76 3.97 24.75
N PHE A 324 0.44 3.41 24.64
CA PHE A 324 1.29 3.53 23.46
C PHE A 324 1.22 2.24 22.62
N TYR A 325 0.41 2.23 21.56
CA TYR A 325 0.08 0.98 20.86
C TYR A 325 0.91 0.69 19.61
N GLU A 326 1.44 1.73 18.95
CA GLU A 326 2.04 1.63 17.62
C GLU A 326 3.45 2.24 17.58
N GLY A 327 4.28 1.67 16.69
CA GLY A 327 5.62 2.17 16.35
C GLY A 327 6.64 2.23 17.49
N ASP A 328 7.68 3.04 17.30
CA ASP A 328 8.81 3.11 18.24
C ASP A 328 8.40 3.73 19.59
N THR A 329 8.96 3.25 20.70
CA THR A 329 8.76 3.84 22.04
C THR A 329 10.10 4.04 22.74
N TRP A 330 10.31 5.23 23.28
CA TRP A 330 11.48 5.54 24.08
C TRP A 330 11.28 5.19 25.55
N TYR A 331 12.35 4.77 26.20
CA TYR A 331 12.45 4.52 27.63
C TYR A 331 13.69 5.22 28.20
N ARG A 332 13.56 5.75 29.41
CA ARG A 332 14.68 6.31 30.20
C ARG A 332 14.63 5.75 31.62
N ALA A 333 15.73 5.13 32.03
CA ALA A 333 15.94 4.62 33.38
C ALA A 333 16.96 5.47 34.12
N HIS A 334 16.55 6.05 35.25
CA HIS A 334 17.41 6.84 36.14
C HIS A 334 17.69 6.05 37.41
N PHE A 335 18.97 5.94 37.78
CA PHE A 335 19.37 5.27 39.02
C PHE A 335 20.75 5.70 39.47
N LYS A 336 21.06 5.44 40.75
CA LYS A 336 22.41 5.56 41.28
C LYS A 336 23.16 4.24 41.10
N ALA A 337 24.32 4.27 40.43
CA ALA A 337 25.06 3.06 40.12
C ALA A 337 25.67 2.40 41.37
N SER A 338 25.50 1.09 41.53
CA SER A 338 26.12 0.30 42.61
C SER A 338 27.57 -0.09 42.34
N SER A 339 27.98 -0.07 41.07
CA SER A 339 29.32 -0.45 40.62
C SER A 339 29.66 0.23 39.29
N SER A 340 30.93 0.23 38.92
CA SER A 340 31.40 0.66 37.59
C SER A 340 31.26 -0.47 36.57
N ALA A 341 30.04 -0.98 36.39
CA ALA A 341 29.78 -2.13 35.53
C ALA A 341 30.10 -1.84 34.06
N THR A 342 30.62 -2.84 33.37
CA THR A 342 30.95 -2.79 31.92
C THR A 342 29.90 -3.51 31.06
N SER A 343 28.72 -3.78 31.62
CA SER A 343 27.60 -4.36 30.89
C SER A 343 26.26 -4.07 31.56
N ILE A 344 25.20 -4.03 30.74
CA ILE A 344 23.80 -4.04 31.18
C ILE A 344 23.03 -5.07 30.37
N GLN A 345 21.86 -5.49 30.85
CA GLN A 345 20.99 -6.41 30.09
C GLN A 345 19.58 -5.86 29.97
N LEU A 346 18.99 -5.95 28.78
CA LEU A 346 17.63 -5.51 28.51
C LEU A 346 16.85 -6.63 27.82
N ARG A 347 15.56 -6.77 28.15
CA ARG A 347 14.65 -7.70 27.50
C ARG A 347 13.59 -6.92 26.74
N GLY A 348 13.84 -6.61 25.47
CA GLY A 348 12.85 -5.98 24.59
C GLY A 348 11.95 -7.01 23.90
N GLN A 349 10.68 -6.67 23.69
CA GLN A 349 9.72 -7.41 22.88
C GLN A 349 8.96 -6.43 22.00
N GLY A 350 9.24 -6.41 20.70
CA GLY A 350 8.57 -5.55 19.72
C GLY A 350 7.81 -6.32 18.66
N GLY A 351 7.70 -7.64 18.81
CA GLY A 351 7.20 -8.54 17.78
C GLY A 351 8.31 -9.02 16.84
N ALA A 352 7.92 -9.83 15.85
CA ALA A 352 8.86 -10.41 14.89
C ALA A 352 9.69 -9.32 14.18
N ALA A 353 10.98 -9.59 14.01
CA ALA A 353 11.95 -8.70 13.40
C ALA A 353 12.17 -7.35 14.11
N ALA A 354 11.59 -7.07 15.29
CA ALA A 354 11.82 -5.81 16.00
C ALA A 354 13.25 -5.68 16.55
N ASN A 355 13.68 -4.45 16.82
CA ASN A 355 14.97 -4.14 17.44
C ASN A 355 14.83 -3.11 18.56
N MET A 356 15.94 -2.93 19.27
CA MET A 356 16.14 -1.84 20.22
C MET A 356 17.53 -1.25 20.05
N LEU A 357 17.64 0.07 20.23
CA LEU A 357 18.91 0.80 20.27
C LEU A 357 19.11 1.36 21.68
N VAL A 358 20.34 1.26 22.21
CA VAL A 358 20.62 1.55 23.62
C VAL A 358 21.76 2.55 23.77
N TRP A 359 21.57 3.51 24.69
CA TRP A 359 22.55 4.47 25.14
C TRP A 359 22.69 4.43 26.66
N VAL A 360 23.91 4.67 27.15
CA VAL A 360 24.21 4.84 28.58
C VAL A 360 24.94 6.16 28.76
N ASN A 361 24.38 7.06 29.57
CA ASN A 361 24.92 8.41 29.79
C ASN A 361 25.27 9.15 28.47
N GLY A 362 24.36 9.12 27.49
CA GLY A 362 24.58 9.74 26.18
C GLY A 362 25.39 8.91 25.17
N ARG A 363 26.06 7.85 25.61
CA ARG A 363 26.91 7.05 24.73
C ARG A 363 26.16 5.86 24.15
N TYR A 364 26.14 5.73 22.82
CA TYR A 364 25.59 4.55 22.15
C TYR A 364 26.39 3.30 22.53
N VAL A 365 25.70 2.25 22.98
CA VAL A 365 26.31 0.97 23.39
C VAL A 365 25.89 -0.21 22.51
N GLY A 366 24.95 0.00 21.59
CA GLY A 366 24.62 -0.97 20.53
C GLY A 366 23.13 -1.10 20.23
N ALA A 367 22.84 -1.96 19.27
CA ALA A 367 21.50 -2.41 18.93
C ALA A 367 21.39 -3.93 19.09
N ALA A 368 20.18 -4.40 19.39
CA ALA A 368 19.88 -5.82 19.48
C ALA A 368 18.43 -6.11 19.07
N ALA A 369 18.13 -7.38 18.81
CA ALA A 369 16.76 -7.82 18.57
C ALA A 369 15.89 -7.60 19.81
N ALA A 370 14.65 -7.15 19.62
CA ALA A 370 13.64 -7.03 20.65
C ALA A 370 12.59 -8.13 20.44
N ASN A 371 12.98 -9.40 20.64
CA ASN A 371 12.14 -10.57 20.34
C ASN A 371 11.64 -11.31 21.60
N GLY A 372 11.76 -10.67 22.77
CA GLY A 372 11.42 -11.24 24.06
C GLY A 372 12.57 -12.01 24.74
N THR A 373 13.78 -11.97 24.18
CA THR A 373 15.00 -12.54 24.80
C THR A 373 15.79 -11.46 25.53
N VAL A 374 16.50 -11.84 26.60
CA VAL A 374 17.43 -10.93 27.30
C VAL A 374 18.67 -10.75 26.43
N MET A 375 19.03 -9.50 26.15
CA MET A 375 20.21 -9.11 25.39
C MET A 375 21.20 -8.37 26.29
N THR A 376 22.48 -8.73 26.21
CA THR A 376 23.57 -8.07 26.96
C THR A 376 24.25 -7.03 26.09
N PHE A 377 24.43 -5.83 26.63
CA PHE A 377 25.13 -4.72 25.98
C PHE A 377 26.44 -4.44 26.70
N ALA A 378 27.53 -4.39 25.94
CA ALA A 378 28.83 -4.00 26.48
C ALA A 378 28.88 -2.48 26.68
N VAL A 379 29.23 -2.06 27.90
CA VAL A 379 29.34 -0.66 28.27
C VAL A 379 30.83 -0.33 28.39
N PRO A 380 31.36 0.64 27.62
CA PRO A 380 32.76 1.04 27.73
C PRO A 380 33.14 1.47 29.15
N ALA A 381 34.35 1.12 29.57
CA ALA A 381 34.86 1.47 30.89
C ALA A 381 34.78 2.99 31.13
N GLY A 382 34.35 3.39 32.32
CA GLY A 382 34.19 4.79 32.73
C GLY A 382 32.87 5.44 32.33
N VAL A 383 32.03 4.80 31.51
CA VAL A 383 30.70 5.34 31.17
C VAL A 383 29.75 5.25 32.37
N ILE A 384 29.78 4.13 33.10
CA ILE A 384 29.10 3.98 34.40
C ILE A 384 30.16 4.15 35.49
N THR A 385 29.89 5.05 36.42
CA THR A 385 30.76 5.32 37.57
C THR A 385 30.05 4.94 38.86
N ALA A 386 30.65 4.07 39.68
CA ALA A 386 30.07 3.65 40.95
C ALA A 386 29.70 4.86 41.82
N GLY A 387 28.48 4.85 42.36
CA GLY A 387 27.94 5.91 43.21
C GLY A 387 27.48 7.17 42.45
N ALA A 388 27.60 7.24 41.12
CA ALA A 388 27.09 8.35 40.33
C ALA A 388 25.67 8.09 39.81
N ASP A 389 24.95 9.16 39.51
CA ASP A 389 23.69 9.06 38.76
C ASP A 389 23.97 8.57 37.34
N THR A 390 23.16 7.63 36.89
CA THR A 390 23.28 6.97 35.59
C THR A 390 21.93 6.95 34.90
N VAL A 391 21.95 7.27 33.61
CA VAL A 391 20.79 7.22 32.73
C VAL A 391 21.02 6.17 31.65
N VAL A 392 20.09 5.23 31.52
CA VAL A 392 20.01 4.33 30.36
C VAL A 392 18.82 4.77 29.52
N SER A 393 19.07 5.05 28.24
CA SER A 393 18.05 5.41 27.27
C SER A 393 17.95 4.30 26.22
N THR A 394 16.75 3.87 25.89
CA THR A 394 16.54 2.88 24.83
C THR A 394 15.31 3.24 24.01
N VAL A 395 15.40 3.05 22.70
CA VAL A 395 14.22 3.06 21.82
C VAL A 395 13.95 1.63 21.40
N VAL A 396 12.71 1.18 21.57
CA VAL A 396 12.28 -0.17 21.18
C VAL A 396 11.24 -0.04 20.07
N ARG A 397 11.49 -0.72 18.96
CA ARG A 397 10.57 -0.74 17.82
C ARG A 397 9.43 -1.71 18.07
N ASN A 398 8.19 -1.24 17.91
CA ASN A 398 7.02 -2.10 17.83
C ASN A 398 6.64 -2.33 16.35
N ASN A 399 6.68 -3.58 15.91
CA ASN A 399 6.26 -3.99 14.55
C ASN A 399 4.78 -4.43 14.50
N GLY A 400 3.99 -4.09 15.52
CA GLY A 400 2.57 -4.41 15.62
C GLY A 400 2.28 -5.56 16.58
N GLN A 401 1.00 -5.73 16.89
CA GLN A 401 0.50 -6.73 17.84
C GLN A 401 0.36 -8.12 17.20
N ASN A 402 0.42 -9.17 18.02
CA ASN A 402 0.20 -10.52 17.51
C ASN A 402 -1.28 -10.72 17.19
N LEU A 403 -1.57 -11.57 16.21
CA LEU A 403 -2.91 -12.15 16.04
C LEU A 403 -3.20 -13.11 17.20
N ASP A 404 -4.49 -13.38 17.45
CA ASP A 404 -4.93 -14.32 18.50
C ASP A 404 -5.73 -15.50 17.92
N TRP A 405 -5.14 -16.22 16.97
CA TRP A 405 -5.81 -17.38 16.36
C TRP A 405 -6.08 -18.51 17.37
N SER A 406 -5.24 -18.62 18.39
CA SER A 406 -5.27 -19.68 19.40
C SER A 406 -6.11 -19.34 20.64
N ASP A 407 -6.63 -18.10 20.74
CA ASP A 407 -7.34 -17.57 21.92
C ASP A 407 -6.59 -17.78 23.23
N ASP A 408 -5.26 -17.84 23.16
CA ASP A 408 -4.43 -18.02 24.33
C ASP A 408 -4.09 -16.66 24.96
N GLY A 409 -4.37 -15.55 24.27
CA GLY A 409 -4.05 -14.19 24.69
C GLY A 409 -2.69 -13.70 24.18
N LEU A 410 -2.13 -14.32 23.15
CA LEU A 410 -0.87 -13.89 22.53
C LEU A 410 -0.94 -12.48 21.94
N SER A 411 -2.13 -12.04 21.53
CA SER A 411 -2.40 -10.65 21.11
C SER A 411 -2.11 -9.61 22.19
N ARG A 412 -2.14 -10.03 23.46
CA ARG A 412 -1.88 -9.19 24.64
C ARG A 412 -0.45 -9.31 25.17
N GLN A 413 0.43 -9.97 24.42
CA GLN A 413 1.84 -10.04 24.76
C GLN A 413 2.46 -8.64 24.80
N ASN A 414 3.38 -8.43 25.73
CA ASN A 414 4.12 -7.19 25.86
C ASN A 414 4.61 -6.61 24.52
N ARG A 415 4.55 -5.29 24.40
CA ARG A 415 5.33 -4.51 23.44
C ARG A 415 6.25 -3.50 24.14
N GLY A 416 7.36 -3.20 23.49
CA GLY A 416 8.44 -2.35 24.00
C GLY A 416 9.41 -3.11 24.91
N LEU A 417 9.68 -2.58 26.09
CA LEU A 417 10.59 -3.20 27.06
C LEU A 417 9.79 -4.10 28.03
N PHE A 418 10.29 -5.29 28.32
CA PHE A 418 9.70 -6.19 29.31
C PHE A 418 10.41 -6.11 30.67
N ASP A 419 11.75 -6.09 30.66
CA ASP A 419 12.56 -6.07 31.89
C ASP A 419 14.01 -5.61 31.62
N ALA A 420 14.76 -5.33 32.67
CA ALA A 420 16.16 -4.93 32.62
C ALA A 420 16.96 -5.41 33.83
N ILE A 421 18.26 -5.64 33.64
CA ILE A 421 19.23 -5.89 34.72
C ILE A 421 20.28 -4.78 34.64
N LEU A 422 20.22 -3.89 35.63
CA LEU A 422 21.02 -2.67 35.72
C LEU A 422 21.84 -2.69 37.02
N PRO A 423 23.05 -2.10 37.04
CA PRO A 423 23.88 -2.02 38.23
C PRO A 423 23.36 -0.92 39.18
N SER A 424 22.13 -1.06 39.69
CA SER A 424 21.53 -0.06 40.60
C SER A 424 21.79 -0.39 42.06
N ALA A 425 22.01 0.65 42.89
CA ALA A 425 22.13 0.53 44.34
C ALA A 425 20.77 0.66 45.07
N GLY A 426 19.68 0.78 44.32
CA GLY A 426 18.34 1.08 44.82
C GLY A 426 17.29 1.07 43.69
N PRO A 427 16.10 1.64 43.93
CA PRO A 427 15.04 1.71 42.94
C PRO A 427 15.50 2.42 41.66
N VAL A 428 15.06 1.90 40.51
CA VAL A 428 15.23 2.54 39.21
C VAL A 428 13.96 3.29 38.86
N THR A 429 14.09 4.56 38.49
CA THR A 429 12.96 5.36 37.99
C THR A 429 12.88 5.21 36.48
N TRP A 430 11.82 4.56 36.01
CA TRP A 430 11.54 4.39 34.60
C TRP A 430 10.56 5.44 34.10
N LYS A 431 10.84 6.00 32.93
CA LYS A 431 9.92 6.81 32.14
C LYS A 431 9.86 6.31 30.70
N LEU A 432 8.74 6.53 30.04
CA LEU A 432 8.55 6.15 28.65
C LEU A 432 7.71 7.15 27.87
N GLN A 433 7.94 7.21 26.57
CA GLN A 433 7.23 8.07 25.63
C GLN A 433 7.07 7.37 24.29
N GLY A 434 5.81 7.07 23.92
CA GLY A 434 5.42 6.60 22.59
C GLY A 434 4.62 7.66 21.82
N ALA A 435 3.93 7.23 20.76
CA ALA A 435 2.95 8.03 20.05
C ALA A 435 1.71 8.29 20.92
N LYS A 436 1.10 9.48 20.84
CA LYS A 436 -0.16 9.78 21.55
C LYS A 436 -1.32 8.93 21.00
N ASP A 437 -2.22 8.49 21.88
CA ASP A 437 -3.22 7.41 21.66
C ASP A 437 -4.62 7.85 21.15
N LYS A 438 -5.48 6.88 20.81
CA LYS A 438 -6.95 6.94 20.59
C LYS A 438 -7.73 7.71 21.64
N ALA A 439 -7.35 7.67 22.92
CA ALA A 439 -8.05 8.46 23.95
C ALA A 439 -7.84 9.97 23.78
N ALA A 440 -6.76 10.38 23.09
CA ALA A 440 -6.43 11.77 22.76
C ALA A 440 -5.77 11.85 21.38
N PRO A 441 -6.49 11.54 20.29
CA PRO A 441 -5.89 11.36 18.98
C PRO A 441 -5.39 12.71 18.45
N VAL A 442 -4.14 12.72 18.02
CA VAL A 442 -3.48 13.92 17.46
C VAL A 442 -3.77 14.02 15.97
N ASP A 443 -3.51 12.95 15.21
CA ASP A 443 -3.83 12.86 13.78
C ASP A 443 -5.09 11.99 13.58
N THR A 444 -6.25 12.63 13.42
CA THR A 444 -7.51 11.94 13.15
C THR A 444 -7.67 11.53 11.68
N ALA A 445 -6.91 12.13 10.77
CA ALA A 445 -6.95 11.80 9.34
C ALA A 445 -6.18 10.51 9.07
N ARG A 446 -4.98 10.38 9.64
CA ARG A 446 -4.09 9.23 9.43
C ARG A 446 -4.18 8.17 10.52
N THR A 447 -4.80 8.51 11.66
CA THR A 447 -5.07 7.63 12.81
C THR A 447 -3.81 7.16 13.54
N MET A 448 -3.99 6.40 14.63
CA MET A 448 -2.91 5.87 15.49
C MET A 448 -1.90 4.97 14.75
N TYR A 449 -2.25 4.40 13.60
CA TYR A 449 -1.39 3.47 12.86
C TYR A 449 -0.30 4.16 12.02
N ASN A 450 -0.38 5.47 11.85
CA ASN A 450 0.52 6.18 10.96
C ASN A 450 1.91 6.38 11.56
N THR A 451 1.96 6.70 12.86
CA THR A 451 3.20 7.12 13.54
C THR A 451 3.43 6.36 14.84
N GLY A 452 4.69 6.10 15.13
CA GLY A 452 5.20 5.77 16.46
C GLY A 452 5.62 7.00 17.27
N GLY A 453 6.52 6.75 18.20
CA GLY A 453 7.02 7.71 19.17
C GLY A 453 8.45 8.18 18.92
N LEU A 454 8.98 8.16 17.69
CA LEU A 454 10.24 8.86 17.38
C LEU A 454 10.09 10.38 17.62
N TYR A 455 11.19 11.10 17.88
CA TYR A 455 11.12 12.55 18.06
C TYR A 455 10.58 13.23 16.81
N GLY A 456 11.10 12.90 15.63
CA GLY A 456 10.67 13.47 14.35
C GLY A 456 9.21 13.15 14.02
N GLU A 457 8.68 12.00 14.47
CA GLU A 457 7.25 11.70 14.38
C GLU A 457 6.43 12.64 15.27
N ARG A 458 6.81 12.79 16.54
CA ARG A 458 6.12 13.69 17.49
C ARG A 458 6.27 15.18 17.13
N ALA A 459 7.35 15.54 16.45
CA ALA A 459 7.63 16.91 15.99
C ALA A 459 7.09 17.20 14.57
N GLY A 460 6.45 16.23 13.92
CA GLY A 460 5.77 16.43 12.63
C GLY A 460 6.70 16.45 11.40
N TRP A 461 7.92 15.94 11.49
CA TRP A 461 8.92 15.97 10.40
C TRP A 461 8.49 15.18 9.17
N TYR A 462 7.58 14.20 9.34
CA TYR A 462 7.03 13.39 8.26
C TYR A 462 5.98 14.12 7.40
N LEU A 463 5.45 15.24 7.88
CA LEU A 463 4.34 15.94 7.24
C LEU A 463 4.80 16.81 6.05
N PRO A 464 3.94 17.01 5.04
CA PRO A 464 4.15 18.05 4.04
C PRO A 464 4.23 19.42 4.72
N GLY A 465 5.05 20.32 4.19
CA GLY A 465 5.18 21.70 4.69
C GLY A 465 6.08 21.89 5.91
N TYR A 466 6.61 20.82 6.54
CA TYR A 466 7.60 21.00 7.62
C TYR A 466 8.84 21.76 7.11
N PRO A 467 9.35 22.77 7.83
CA PRO A 467 10.36 23.72 7.34
C PRO A 467 11.81 23.18 7.43
N ASP A 468 12.16 22.24 6.56
CA ASP A 468 13.49 21.60 6.50
C ASP A 468 14.59 22.39 5.78
N ALA A 469 14.36 23.67 5.45
CA ALA A 469 15.35 24.48 4.74
C ALA A 469 16.70 24.58 5.49
N ALA A 470 16.68 24.49 6.82
CA ALA A 470 17.86 24.51 7.68
C ALA A 470 18.58 23.15 7.79
N TRP A 471 17.99 22.07 7.26
CA TRP A 471 18.60 20.74 7.29
C TRP A 471 19.77 20.67 6.32
N ALA A 472 20.75 19.83 6.66
CA ALA A 472 21.92 19.63 5.81
C ALA A 472 21.54 18.89 4.53
N ASP A 473 22.21 19.19 3.42
CA ASP A 473 22.08 18.39 2.20
C ASP A 473 22.65 16.99 2.43
N ALA A 474 21.95 15.97 1.93
CA ALA A 474 22.30 14.57 2.10
C ALA A 474 22.72 13.94 0.78
N GLY A 475 24.01 13.66 0.63
CA GLY A 475 24.56 12.91 -0.51
C GLY A 475 24.62 11.39 -0.30
N SER A 476 24.18 10.89 0.86
CA SER A 476 24.27 9.49 1.25
C SER A 476 23.23 9.19 2.35
N PHE A 477 22.73 7.95 2.37
CA PHE A 477 21.84 7.44 3.42
C PHE A 477 22.58 6.61 4.48
N LYS A 478 23.89 6.81 4.62
CA LYS A 478 24.78 6.08 5.53
C LYS A 478 25.36 7.04 6.57
N PRO A 479 24.63 7.34 7.65
CA PRO A 479 25.09 8.28 8.67
C PRO A 479 26.37 7.77 9.33
N ALA A 480 27.29 8.68 9.65
CA ALA A 480 28.59 8.33 10.23
C ALA A 480 28.50 7.66 11.61
N LYS A 481 27.37 7.81 12.30
CA LYS A 481 27.10 7.21 13.60
C LYS A 481 25.81 6.41 13.58
N ALA A 482 25.76 5.35 14.37
CA ALA A 482 24.53 4.64 14.67
C ALA A 482 23.57 5.55 15.45
N VAL A 483 22.56 6.05 14.76
CA VAL A 483 21.53 6.96 15.27
C VAL A 483 20.23 6.76 14.49
N VAL A 484 19.20 7.51 14.85
CA VAL A 484 18.06 7.71 13.95
C VAL A 484 18.30 8.99 13.14
N THR A 485 18.14 8.92 11.83
CA THR A 485 18.35 10.06 10.92
C THR A 485 17.15 10.16 9.99
N TRP A 486 16.61 11.37 9.89
CA TRP A 486 15.53 11.67 8.97
C TRP A 486 16.08 12.18 7.67
N TYR A 487 15.51 11.71 6.57
CA TYR A 487 15.77 12.20 5.23
C TYR A 487 14.48 12.72 4.63
N ARG A 488 14.50 13.91 4.02
CA ARG A 488 13.35 14.50 3.34
C ARG A 488 13.72 14.91 1.92
N SER A 489 12.79 14.73 1.00
CA SER A 489 12.89 15.17 -0.39
C SER A 489 11.51 15.58 -0.88
N SER A 490 11.46 16.58 -1.75
CA SER A 490 10.27 16.90 -2.54
C SER A 490 10.47 16.45 -3.99
N PHE A 491 9.39 16.03 -4.65
CA PHE A 491 9.42 15.64 -6.06
C PHE A 491 8.08 15.94 -6.74
N GLU A 492 8.12 16.20 -8.03
CA GLU A 492 6.94 16.52 -8.85
C GLU A 492 6.57 15.32 -9.73
N LEU A 493 5.29 14.94 -9.74
CA LEU A 493 4.77 13.94 -10.67
C LEU A 493 4.03 14.61 -11.82
N GLN A 494 4.12 14.00 -13.00
CA GLN A 494 3.44 14.45 -14.21
C GLN A 494 2.77 13.26 -14.90
N VAL A 495 1.93 12.51 -14.16
CA VAL A 495 1.16 11.41 -14.72
C VAL A 495 0.10 11.99 -15.68
N PRO A 496 0.07 11.58 -16.95
CA PRO A 496 -0.90 12.06 -17.92
C PRO A 496 -2.34 11.84 -17.45
N ALA A 497 -3.22 12.81 -17.69
CA ALA A 497 -4.63 12.70 -17.36
C ALA A 497 -5.28 11.47 -18.02
N GLY A 498 -6.21 10.83 -17.31
CA GLY A 498 -6.90 9.62 -17.78
C GLY A 498 -6.04 8.36 -17.78
N THR A 499 -4.86 8.40 -17.15
CA THR A 499 -3.96 7.24 -16.98
C THR A 499 -3.92 6.82 -15.52
N ASP A 500 -4.01 5.52 -15.27
CA ASP A 500 -3.74 4.93 -13.97
C ASP A 500 -2.33 4.33 -13.96
N THR A 501 -1.37 5.10 -13.44
CA THR A 501 -0.01 4.65 -13.15
C THR A 501 0.08 4.25 -11.67
N ALA A 502 0.39 2.98 -11.42
CA ALA A 502 0.73 2.48 -10.09
C ALA A 502 2.21 2.77 -9.81
N ILE A 503 2.51 3.56 -8.78
CA ILE A 503 3.88 3.96 -8.44
C ILE A 503 4.30 3.25 -7.14
N ALA A 504 5.55 2.82 -7.07
CA ALA A 504 6.15 2.32 -5.84
C ALA A 504 7.48 3.03 -5.54
N LEU A 505 7.86 3.06 -4.27
CA LEU A 505 9.21 3.41 -3.86
C LEU A 505 10.05 2.14 -3.71
N LYS A 506 11.19 2.09 -4.38
CA LYS A 506 12.19 1.04 -4.20
C LYS A 506 13.33 1.55 -3.33
N VAL A 507 13.69 0.75 -2.32
CA VAL A 507 14.89 0.92 -1.49
C VAL A 507 16.00 0.08 -2.13
N ASN A 508 17.01 0.74 -2.69
CA ASN A 508 18.14 0.06 -3.32
C ASN A 508 19.26 -0.11 -2.30
N ASP A 509 19.69 -1.35 -2.08
CA ASP A 509 20.78 -1.66 -1.18
C ASP A 509 21.44 -2.99 -1.57
N ALA A 510 22.74 -2.94 -1.90
CA ALA A 510 23.52 -4.12 -2.24
C ALA A 510 23.62 -5.11 -1.07
N LYS A 511 23.73 -4.63 0.18
CA LYS A 511 23.83 -5.48 1.38
C LYS A 511 22.51 -6.18 1.72
N PHE A 512 21.38 -5.57 1.34
CA PHE A 512 20.07 -6.21 1.47
C PHE A 512 20.02 -7.52 0.68
N ASN A 513 20.45 -7.51 -0.58
CA ASN A 513 20.44 -8.68 -1.45
C ASN A 513 21.60 -9.64 -1.17
N ALA A 514 22.72 -9.14 -0.65
CA ALA A 514 23.87 -9.94 -0.24
C ALA A 514 23.69 -10.57 1.16
N GLY A 515 22.65 -11.39 1.33
CA GLY A 515 22.44 -12.15 2.56
C GLY A 515 21.94 -11.34 3.75
N ARG A 516 21.20 -10.25 3.51
CA ARG A 516 20.56 -9.43 4.57
C ARG A 516 21.60 -8.87 5.56
N GLN A 517 22.65 -8.25 5.03
CA GLN A 517 23.75 -7.67 5.82
C GLN A 517 23.62 -6.16 6.05
N SER A 518 22.46 -5.58 5.76
CA SER A 518 22.22 -4.15 5.96
C SER A 518 21.63 -3.89 7.35
N TYR A 519 22.46 -3.42 8.27
CA TYR A 519 22.07 -3.21 9.66
C TYR A 519 21.42 -1.83 9.86
N ALA A 520 20.39 -1.58 9.06
CA ALA A 520 19.59 -0.37 9.10
C ALA A 520 18.11 -0.68 8.82
N ARG A 521 17.24 0.23 9.25
CA ARG A 521 15.79 0.11 9.13
C ARG A 521 15.19 1.45 8.81
N ALA A 522 14.14 1.49 8.00
CA ALA A 522 13.47 2.73 7.63
C ALA A 522 11.98 2.64 7.90
N VAL A 523 11.37 3.72 8.39
CA VAL A 523 9.93 3.98 8.27
C VAL A 523 9.75 5.07 7.21
N ILE A 524 8.85 4.84 6.26
CA ILE A 524 8.78 5.62 5.02
C ILE A 524 7.42 6.31 4.92
N TYR A 525 7.42 7.61 4.66
CA TYR A 525 6.22 8.43 4.55
C TYR A 525 6.16 9.15 3.20
N VAL A 526 4.98 9.13 2.58
CA VAL A 526 4.67 9.94 1.40
C VAL A 526 3.49 10.84 1.73
N ASN A 527 3.67 12.14 1.58
CA ASN A 527 2.70 13.17 1.95
C ASN A 527 2.13 13.00 3.37
N GLY A 528 3.00 12.58 4.31
CA GLY A 528 2.66 12.32 5.70
C GLY A 528 2.07 10.93 5.97
N TRP A 529 1.78 10.13 4.95
CA TRP A 529 1.24 8.78 5.12
C TRP A 529 2.35 7.74 5.17
N ASN A 530 2.37 6.92 6.22
CA ASN A 530 3.27 5.78 6.32
C ASN A 530 2.92 4.74 5.24
N ILE A 531 3.89 4.41 4.38
CA ILE A 531 3.73 3.43 3.29
C ILE A 531 4.47 2.11 3.58
N GLY A 532 5.15 2.01 4.72
CA GLY A 532 5.78 0.78 5.17
C GLY A 532 7.11 0.96 5.88
N THR A 533 7.58 -0.17 6.42
CA THR A 533 8.85 -0.30 7.13
C THR A 533 9.79 -1.20 6.35
N TRP A 534 11.01 -0.73 6.10
CA TRP A 534 12.09 -1.52 5.53
C TRP A 534 13.03 -2.01 6.63
N VAL A 535 13.44 -3.28 6.56
CA VAL A 535 14.37 -3.90 7.52
C VAL A 535 15.51 -4.55 6.75
N GLY A 536 16.65 -3.87 6.69
CA GLY A 536 17.77 -4.22 5.82
C GLY A 536 18.38 -5.61 6.09
N ASN A 537 18.36 -6.04 7.36
CA ASN A 537 18.93 -7.30 7.81
C ASN A 537 17.89 -8.42 7.99
N VAL A 538 16.66 -8.22 7.49
CA VAL A 538 15.59 -9.23 7.53
C VAL A 538 14.87 -9.34 6.18
N GLY A 539 14.32 -8.24 5.66
CA GLY A 539 13.51 -8.21 4.44
C GLY A 539 12.16 -8.93 4.58
N PRO A 540 11.58 -9.47 3.48
CA PRO A 540 12.11 -9.50 2.12
C PRO A 540 11.76 -8.27 1.27
N GLN A 541 10.90 -7.38 1.75
CA GLN A 541 10.37 -6.28 0.96
C GLN A 541 11.39 -5.15 0.78
N ASP A 542 11.67 -4.79 -0.48
CA ASP A 542 12.45 -3.62 -0.91
C ASP A 542 11.67 -2.69 -1.86
N VAL A 543 10.45 -3.06 -2.24
CA VAL A 543 9.55 -2.25 -3.08
C VAL A 543 8.22 -2.03 -2.36
N PHE A 544 7.85 -0.77 -2.17
CA PHE A 544 6.67 -0.33 -1.42
C PHE A 544 5.69 0.37 -2.37
N THR A 545 4.58 -0.30 -2.72
CA THR A 545 3.53 0.31 -3.54
C THR A 545 2.91 1.48 -2.80
N ILE A 546 2.87 2.65 -3.43
CA ILE A 546 2.27 3.85 -2.86
C ILE A 546 0.81 3.88 -3.29
N PRO A 547 -0.17 3.93 -2.36
CA PRO A 547 -1.56 4.11 -2.72
C PRO A 547 -1.75 5.34 -3.60
N SER A 548 -2.50 5.21 -4.70
CA SER A 548 -2.69 6.29 -5.67
C SER A 548 -3.19 7.60 -5.04
N SER A 549 -4.06 7.51 -4.02
CA SER A 549 -4.59 8.67 -3.30
C SER A 549 -3.61 9.29 -2.30
N PHE A 550 -2.43 8.72 -2.06
CA PHE A 550 -1.40 9.37 -1.24
C PHE A 550 -0.50 10.29 -2.08
N LEU A 551 -0.60 10.24 -3.41
CA LEU A 551 0.19 11.03 -4.33
C LEU A 551 -0.66 12.12 -4.98
N ASP A 552 -0.09 13.31 -5.08
CA ASP A 552 -0.49 14.25 -6.12
C ASP A 552 0.15 13.79 -7.43
N LYS A 553 -0.61 13.09 -8.27
CA LYS A 553 -0.12 12.51 -9.52
C LYS A 553 0.23 13.55 -10.59
N ALA A 554 -0.12 14.82 -10.39
CA ALA A 554 0.14 15.91 -11.33
C ALA A 554 0.77 17.14 -10.64
N GLY A 555 1.43 16.94 -9.50
CA GLY A 555 2.00 18.00 -8.71
C GLY A 555 3.01 17.51 -7.67
N SER A 556 3.09 18.29 -6.58
CA SER A 556 4.18 18.19 -5.60
C SER A 556 3.92 17.12 -4.56
N ASN A 557 4.96 16.37 -4.22
CA ASN A 557 4.91 15.33 -3.22
C ASN A 557 6.11 15.46 -2.26
N THR A 558 5.90 15.12 -0.99
CA THR A 558 6.94 15.05 0.04
C THR A 558 7.21 13.59 0.39
N LEU A 559 8.47 13.18 0.33
CA LEU A 559 8.96 11.92 0.86
C LEU A 559 9.77 12.19 2.13
N ALA A 560 9.41 11.52 3.22
CA ALA A 560 10.19 11.54 4.46
C ALA A 560 10.55 10.11 4.86
N VAL A 561 11.78 9.90 5.32
CA VAL A 561 12.29 8.59 5.71
C VAL A 561 12.97 8.70 7.07
N ALA A 562 12.45 8.00 8.08
CA ALA A 562 13.10 7.84 9.37
C ALA A 562 14.00 6.60 9.34
N LEU A 563 15.31 6.80 9.20
CA LEU A 563 16.30 5.73 9.11
C LEU A 563 16.95 5.46 10.48
N THR A 564 16.72 4.30 11.05
CA THR A 564 17.41 3.78 12.22
C THR A 564 18.63 2.98 11.79
N SER A 565 19.83 3.47 12.10
CA SER A 565 21.10 2.77 11.81
C SER A 565 21.58 2.02 13.06
N GLU A 566 21.72 0.69 12.97
CA GLU A 566 22.15 -0.15 14.09
C GLU A 566 23.68 -0.15 14.25
N ARG A 567 24.42 0.32 13.24
CA ARG A 567 25.88 0.47 13.26
C ARG A 567 26.29 1.72 12.47
N ASP A 568 27.47 2.24 12.77
CA ASP A 568 28.07 3.37 12.06
C ASP A 568 28.17 3.06 10.55
N GLY A 569 27.74 4.00 9.70
CA GLY A 569 27.87 3.90 8.23
C GLY A 569 26.92 2.90 7.56
N GLU A 570 25.90 2.40 8.27
CA GLU A 570 24.89 1.50 7.70
C GLU A 570 23.66 2.25 7.21
N GLY A 571 23.07 1.77 6.12
CA GLY A 571 21.93 2.40 5.45
C GLY A 571 21.87 2.04 3.97
N PRO A 572 20.74 2.31 3.29
CA PRO A 572 20.56 1.96 1.89
C PRO A 572 21.50 2.75 0.96
N ASP A 573 21.64 2.30 -0.28
CA ASP A 573 22.42 2.98 -1.30
C ASP A 573 21.63 4.14 -1.94
N SER A 574 20.33 3.95 -2.19
CA SER A 574 19.45 4.99 -2.75
C SER A 574 17.97 4.62 -2.64
N PHE A 575 17.10 5.60 -2.96
CA PHE A 575 15.67 5.40 -3.15
C PHE A 575 15.28 5.79 -4.57
N THR A 576 14.40 5.02 -5.22
CA THR A 576 13.94 5.29 -6.59
C THR A 576 12.45 5.03 -6.72
N LEU A 577 11.74 5.91 -7.42
CA LEU A 577 10.36 5.64 -7.84
C LEU A 577 10.36 4.65 -9.00
N VAL A 578 9.41 3.70 -8.99
CA VAL A 578 9.25 2.68 -10.03
C VAL A 578 7.80 2.60 -10.49
N ASP A 579 7.61 2.43 -11.79
CA ASP A 579 6.30 2.13 -12.39
C ASP A 579 5.99 0.64 -12.17
N ARG A 580 4.84 0.34 -11.55
CA ARG A 580 4.36 -1.00 -11.26
C ARG A 580 3.30 -1.49 -12.24
N GLY A 581 2.93 -0.66 -13.20
CA GLY A 581 1.89 -0.90 -14.19
C GLY A 581 1.20 0.42 -14.51
N THR A 582 1.09 0.70 -15.80
CA THR A 582 0.38 1.87 -16.31
C THR A 582 -0.70 1.43 -17.30
N SER A 583 -1.91 1.96 -17.16
CA SER A 583 -3.01 1.76 -18.10
C SER A 583 -3.70 3.08 -18.45
N LEU A 584 -4.15 3.22 -19.69
CA LEU A 584 -5.07 4.29 -20.08
C LEU A 584 -6.49 3.87 -19.67
N GLY A 585 -7.13 4.67 -18.83
CA GLY A 585 -8.38 4.33 -18.14
C GLY A 585 -8.18 4.37 -16.63
N GLY A 586 -8.72 3.36 -15.95
CA GLY A 586 -8.64 3.23 -14.50
C GLY A 586 -9.68 4.05 -13.74
N VAL A 587 -9.55 4.01 -12.42
CA VAL A 587 -10.40 4.78 -11.51
C VAL A 587 -9.72 6.12 -11.25
N PRO A 588 -10.38 7.27 -11.52
CA PRO A 588 -9.82 8.56 -11.14
C PRO A 588 -9.54 8.59 -9.64
N THR A 589 -8.31 8.96 -9.28
CA THR A 589 -7.90 9.11 -7.88
C THR A 589 -7.50 10.55 -7.63
N ALA A 590 -8.00 11.13 -6.54
CA ALA A 590 -7.53 12.40 -6.01
C ALA A 590 -6.60 12.14 -4.81
N LEU A 591 -5.70 13.09 -4.56
CA LEU A 591 -4.95 13.15 -3.30
C LEU A 591 -5.96 13.23 -2.15
N ILE A 592 -5.80 12.35 -1.17
CA ILE A 592 -6.62 12.38 0.04
C ILE A 592 -6.27 13.61 0.88
N GLU A 593 -7.28 14.33 1.32
CA GLU A 593 -7.09 15.50 2.18
C GLU A 593 -6.61 15.04 3.57
N ALA A 594 -5.46 15.55 3.99
CA ALA A 594 -4.93 15.35 5.33
C ALA A 594 -4.16 16.61 5.75
N PRO A 595 -4.14 16.96 7.05
CA PRO A 595 -3.44 18.14 7.51
C PRO A 595 -1.94 18.09 7.18
N ASN A 596 -1.41 19.24 6.79
CA ASN A 596 0.01 19.49 6.64
C ASN A 596 0.63 19.92 7.98
N TYR A 597 1.95 20.12 8.00
CA TYR A 597 2.59 20.81 9.11
C TYR A 597 2.14 22.27 9.16
N GLU A 598 1.68 22.72 10.32
CA GLU A 598 1.31 24.11 10.57
C GLU A 598 2.44 24.85 11.29
N PRO A 599 2.88 26.03 10.80
CA PRO A 599 3.89 26.83 11.47
C PRO A 599 3.51 27.21 12.90
N ALA A 600 4.53 27.32 13.75
CA ALA A 600 4.35 27.74 15.13
C ALA A 600 3.78 29.16 15.20
N LYS A 601 2.80 29.37 16.08
CA LYS A 601 2.30 30.72 16.40
C LYS A 601 3.23 31.35 17.42
N VAL A 602 3.97 32.37 16.99
CA VAL A 602 4.95 33.09 17.82
C VAL A 602 4.45 34.50 18.10
N SER A 603 4.55 34.95 19.36
CA SER A 603 4.38 36.34 19.76
C SER A 603 5.67 36.89 20.35
N THR A 604 5.89 38.19 20.23
CA THR A 604 7.02 38.85 20.89
C THR A 604 6.64 40.25 21.38
N GLN A 605 7.23 40.64 22.49
CA GLN A 605 7.03 41.93 23.15
C GLN A 605 8.35 42.40 23.77
N ALA A 606 8.48 43.71 23.95
CA ALA A 606 9.63 44.33 24.60
C ALA A 606 9.17 45.32 25.67
N VAL A 607 9.82 45.28 26.83
CA VAL A 607 9.54 46.16 27.97
C VAL A 607 10.84 46.77 28.47
N GLU A 608 10.88 48.08 28.67
CA GLU A 608 12.05 48.76 29.25
C GLU A 608 12.24 48.35 30.73
N THR A 609 13.44 47.88 31.10
CA THR A 609 13.70 47.33 32.45
C THR A 609 14.09 48.40 33.46
N THR A 610 14.62 49.53 33.02
CA THR A 610 15.01 50.64 33.90
C THR A 610 15.18 51.91 33.09
N PRO A 611 14.65 53.08 33.51
CA PRO A 611 14.92 54.34 32.84
C PRO A 611 16.42 54.65 32.92
N SER A 612 17.12 54.47 31.81
CA SER A 612 18.54 54.80 31.72
C SER A 612 18.69 56.32 31.87
N LYS A 613 19.37 56.76 32.95
CA LYS A 613 19.82 58.16 33.10
C LYS A 613 21.00 58.50 32.16
N GLY A 614 21.33 57.63 31.21
CA GLY A 614 22.42 57.74 30.24
C GLY A 614 21.97 57.50 28.79
N PRO A 615 22.90 57.44 27.82
CA PRO A 615 22.58 57.37 26.39
C PRO A 615 22.04 56.02 25.90
N GLY A 616 22.13 54.96 26.70
CA GLY A 616 21.68 53.61 26.33
C GLY A 616 20.20 53.32 26.65
N LEU A 617 19.74 52.11 26.36
CA LEU A 617 18.38 51.61 26.65
C LEU A 617 18.47 50.12 27.02
N SER A 618 17.86 49.69 28.13
CA SER A 618 17.81 48.27 28.51
C SER A 618 16.37 47.76 28.43
N ILE A 619 16.17 46.64 27.76
CA ILE A 619 14.86 46.01 27.60
C ILE A 619 14.89 44.55 28.05
N THR A 620 13.72 44.05 28.45
CA THR A 620 13.40 42.64 28.47
C THR A 620 12.56 42.36 27.23
N ALA A 621 13.09 41.56 26.30
CA ALA A 621 12.31 40.98 25.23
C ALA A 621 11.75 39.64 25.69
N SER A 622 10.45 39.44 25.56
CA SER A 622 9.79 38.18 25.90
C SER A 622 8.75 37.80 24.86
N GLY A 623 8.25 36.56 24.92
CA GLY A 623 7.24 36.09 23.99
C GLY A 623 6.72 34.71 24.34
N ALA A 624 5.76 34.26 23.54
CA ALA A 624 5.18 32.94 23.65
C ALA A 624 5.19 32.21 22.31
N VAL A 625 5.24 30.89 22.38
CA VAL A 625 5.09 29.98 21.25
C VAL A 625 3.97 28.99 21.52
N THR A 626 3.17 28.72 20.50
CA THR A 626 2.24 27.59 20.49
C THR A 626 2.45 26.78 19.23
N LEU A 627 2.71 25.48 19.40
CA LEU A 627 2.82 24.51 18.32
C LEU A 627 1.43 23.94 18.01
N ASP A 628 1.20 23.58 16.74
CA ASP A 628 0.04 22.78 16.38
C ASP A 628 0.17 21.36 16.94
N LYS A 629 -0.96 20.68 17.20
CA LYS A 629 -1.00 19.35 17.81
C LYS A 629 -0.12 18.34 17.08
N LEU A 630 -0.07 18.39 15.74
CA LEU A 630 0.70 17.44 14.94
C LEU A 630 2.22 17.60 15.06
N GLY A 631 2.68 18.76 15.54
CA GLY A 631 4.10 19.05 15.77
C GLY A 631 4.41 19.40 17.23
N ASP A 632 3.48 19.18 18.16
CA ASP A 632 3.58 19.65 19.55
C ASP A 632 4.63 18.91 20.39
N GLY A 633 5.24 17.86 19.85
CA GLY A 633 6.37 17.15 20.45
C GLY A 633 7.74 17.77 20.15
N ALA A 634 7.81 18.86 19.36
CA ALA A 634 9.06 19.52 19.06
C ALA A 634 9.64 20.23 20.31
N ALA A 635 10.90 19.96 20.61
CA ALA A 635 11.67 20.77 21.55
C ALA A 635 11.93 22.12 20.90
N THR A 636 11.70 23.22 21.63
CA THR A 636 11.78 24.58 21.07
C THR A 636 12.87 25.39 21.73
N THR A 637 13.56 26.19 20.92
CA THR A 637 14.48 27.25 21.36
C THR A 637 14.10 28.54 20.64
N ALA A 638 14.33 29.69 21.25
CA ALA A 638 14.13 30.97 20.59
C ALA A 638 15.47 31.67 20.41
N LEU A 639 15.64 32.33 19.28
CA LEU A 639 16.80 33.17 18.96
C LEU A 639 16.30 34.61 18.85
N LEU A 640 16.82 35.50 19.70
CA LEU A 640 16.43 36.90 19.74
C LEU A 640 17.50 37.76 19.07
N ASP A 641 17.20 38.29 17.90
CA ASP A 641 17.98 39.34 17.26
C ASP A 641 17.45 40.70 17.73
N PHE A 642 18.30 41.54 18.31
CA PHE A 642 17.92 42.84 18.84
C PHE A 642 17.99 43.97 17.80
N GLY A 643 18.47 43.70 16.58
CA GLY A 643 18.46 44.66 15.47
C GLY A 643 19.47 45.81 15.60
N ASP A 644 20.42 45.72 16.54
CA ASP A 644 21.51 46.68 16.73
C ASP A 644 22.86 46.20 16.16
N GLY A 645 22.84 45.05 15.47
CA GLY A 645 24.03 44.40 14.91
C GLY A 645 24.79 43.52 15.90
N SER A 646 24.28 43.33 17.13
CA SER A 646 24.78 42.30 18.04
C SER A 646 24.41 40.88 17.56
N GLU A 647 25.18 39.89 17.99
CA GLU A 647 24.87 38.49 17.71
C GLU A 647 23.53 38.10 18.34
N PRO A 648 22.66 37.38 17.61
CA PRO A 648 21.38 36.94 18.16
C PRO A 648 21.55 36.06 19.41
N VAL A 649 20.73 36.29 20.42
CA VAL A 649 20.82 35.63 21.73
C VAL A 649 19.92 34.39 21.76
N PRO A 650 20.48 33.18 21.92
CA PRO A 650 19.68 31.97 22.10
C PRO A 650 19.10 31.92 23.52
N VAL A 651 17.81 31.66 23.62
CA VAL A 651 17.11 31.48 24.89
C VAL A 651 16.28 30.19 24.88
N PRO A 652 16.24 29.47 26.01
CA PRO A 652 15.39 28.30 26.14
C PRO A 652 13.92 28.73 26.08
N VAL A 653 13.09 27.90 25.46
CA VAL A 653 11.64 28.00 25.59
C VAL A 653 11.20 27.06 26.71
N SER A 654 10.60 27.59 27.76
CA SER A 654 10.04 26.82 28.87
C SER A 654 8.56 27.10 28.97
N ASP A 655 7.74 26.04 29.03
CA ASP A 655 6.28 26.13 29.10
C ASP A 655 5.68 27.05 28.02
N GLY A 656 6.25 26.99 26.81
CA GLY A 656 5.83 27.81 25.67
C GLY A 656 6.20 29.28 25.78
N THR A 657 7.11 29.69 26.67
CA THR A 657 7.54 31.09 26.84
C THR A 657 9.05 31.26 26.79
N PHE A 658 9.50 32.44 26.39
CA PHE A 658 10.92 32.82 26.35
C PHE A 658 11.12 34.26 26.78
N SER A 659 12.31 34.58 27.28
CA SER A 659 12.67 35.93 27.72
C SER A 659 14.19 36.14 27.74
N ALA A 660 14.66 37.33 27.36
CA ALA A 660 16.03 37.78 27.53
C ALA A 660 16.10 39.28 27.86
N VAL A 661 17.17 39.69 28.53
CA VAL A 661 17.48 41.10 28.76
C VAL A 661 18.60 41.53 27.79
N HIS A 662 18.44 42.69 27.15
CA HIS A 662 19.45 43.29 26.29
C HIS A 662 19.64 44.76 26.59
N SER A 663 20.86 45.26 26.38
CA SER A 663 21.21 46.67 26.62
C SER A 663 21.80 47.29 25.36
N TYR A 664 21.07 48.21 24.76
CA TYR A 664 21.52 49.03 23.64
C TYR A 664 22.47 50.13 24.12
N ALA A 665 23.59 50.30 23.42
CA ALA A 665 24.56 51.36 23.71
C ALA A 665 24.02 52.77 23.44
N LYS A 666 23.05 52.91 22.52
CA LYS A 666 22.41 54.18 22.14
C LYS A 666 20.89 54.02 22.10
N LYS A 667 20.14 55.05 22.51
CA LYS A 667 18.70 55.15 22.22
C LYS A 667 18.51 55.26 20.70
N GLY A 668 17.57 54.49 20.16
CA GLY A 668 17.30 54.40 18.73
C GLY A 668 16.04 53.60 18.47
N ASN A 669 15.68 53.45 17.19
CA ASN A 669 14.60 52.56 16.78
C ASN A 669 15.21 51.22 16.37
N TYR A 670 14.88 50.18 17.12
CA TYR A 670 15.35 48.82 16.87
C TYR A 670 14.17 47.90 16.56
N GLN A 671 14.44 46.81 15.85
CA GLN A 671 13.47 45.76 15.61
C GLN A 671 13.99 44.48 16.26
N VAL A 672 13.31 44.05 17.32
CA VAL A 672 13.61 42.75 17.93
C VAL A 672 12.89 41.68 17.13
N VAL A 673 13.63 40.69 16.62
CA VAL A 673 13.10 39.54 15.89
C VAL A 673 13.30 38.29 16.73
N ALA A 674 12.20 37.66 17.12
CA ALA A 674 12.19 36.37 17.78
C ALA A 674 11.99 35.27 16.74
N THR A 675 12.99 34.39 16.59
CA THR A 675 12.93 33.21 15.72
C THR A 675 12.85 31.95 16.57
N VAL A 676 11.73 31.25 16.53
CA VAL A 676 11.58 29.96 17.22
C VAL A 676 12.04 28.84 16.31
N ARG A 677 12.88 27.96 16.84
CA ARG A 677 13.47 26.82 16.14
C ARG A 677 13.16 25.51 16.84
N ASP A 678 13.08 24.45 16.04
CA ASP A 678 13.22 23.08 16.53
C ASP A 678 14.63 22.93 17.09
N ALA A 679 14.74 22.64 18.38
CA ALA A 679 16.01 22.55 19.08
C ALA A 679 16.88 21.38 18.57
N VAL A 680 16.28 20.40 17.91
CA VAL A 680 16.97 19.21 17.39
C VAL A 680 17.42 19.45 15.96
N SER A 681 16.50 19.79 15.05
CA SER A 681 16.84 19.96 13.64
C SER A 681 17.27 21.37 13.24
N GLN A 682 17.14 22.34 14.12
CA GLN A 682 17.37 23.77 13.88
C GLN A 682 16.42 24.42 12.85
N ALA A 683 15.39 23.69 12.41
CA ALA A 683 14.33 24.18 11.55
C ALA A 683 13.64 25.41 12.15
N VAL A 684 13.36 26.43 11.34
CA VAL A 684 12.65 27.64 11.79
C VAL A 684 11.16 27.34 11.80
N LEU A 685 10.58 27.23 12.99
CA LEU A 685 9.16 26.87 13.17
C LEU A 685 8.24 28.09 13.06
N GLY A 686 8.75 29.27 13.43
CA GLY A 686 8.00 30.52 13.34
C GLY A 686 8.84 31.73 13.75
N THR A 687 8.40 32.91 13.34
CA THR A 687 9.08 34.17 13.63
C THR A 687 8.08 35.25 14.03
N ALA A 688 8.44 36.12 14.97
CA ALA A 688 7.70 37.32 15.30
C ALA A 688 8.68 38.50 15.45
N SER A 689 8.19 39.73 15.26
CA SER A 689 9.01 40.92 15.50
C SER A 689 8.26 42.01 16.25
N VAL A 690 8.98 42.81 17.02
CA VAL A 690 8.46 43.95 17.76
C VAL A 690 9.39 45.15 17.61
N ALA A 691 8.81 46.32 17.37
CA ALA A 691 9.55 47.56 17.30
C ALA A 691 9.84 48.12 18.71
N VAL A 692 11.06 48.58 18.92
CA VAL A 692 11.53 49.24 20.15
C VAL A 692 11.88 50.68 19.76
N ALA A 693 11.06 51.64 20.16
CA ALA A 693 11.27 53.06 19.85
C ALA A 693 11.99 53.78 21.00
N GLY A 694 13.14 54.37 20.69
CA GLY A 694 13.97 55.10 21.65
C GLY A 694 13.28 56.37 22.15
N GLY A 695 12.64 56.28 23.32
CA GLY A 695 11.98 57.41 23.99
C GLY A 695 10.49 57.22 24.31
N SER A 696 9.88 56.10 23.92
CA SER A 696 8.43 55.86 24.11
C SER A 696 8.02 54.55 24.77
N CYS A 697 8.90 53.56 25.00
CA CYS A 697 8.59 52.45 25.92
C CYS A 697 8.83 52.90 27.40
N ASN A 698 8.18 53.98 27.87
CA ASN A 698 8.25 54.37 29.30
C ASN A 698 7.67 53.27 30.21
N ILE A 699 8.04 53.31 31.50
CA ILE A 699 7.89 52.33 32.63
C ILE A 699 6.55 51.53 32.74
N HIS A 700 5.53 51.80 31.93
CA HIS A 700 4.24 51.08 31.91
C HIS A 700 3.71 50.74 30.50
N HIS A 701 4.47 50.97 29.42
CA HIS A 701 4.03 50.70 28.05
C HIS A 701 4.67 49.44 27.48
N VAL A 702 3.86 48.40 27.30
CA VAL A 702 4.24 47.16 26.63
C VAL A 702 4.23 47.41 25.12
N CYS A 703 5.39 47.32 24.49
CA CYS A 703 5.52 47.37 23.04
C CYS A 703 5.21 45.92 22.56
N THR A 704 4.07 45.68 21.88
CA THR A 704 3.59 44.34 21.46
C THR A 704 3.52 44.21 19.94
N SER A 705 3.80 43.01 19.42
CA SER A 705 3.54 42.68 18.02
C SER A 705 2.04 42.51 17.77
N THR A 706 1.45 43.21 16.80
CA THR A 706 0.16 42.81 16.22
C THR A 706 0.37 41.60 15.32
N ALA A 707 -0.38 40.53 15.57
CA ALA A 707 -0.35 39.32 14.74
C ALA A 707 -0.61 39.70 13.27
N ALA A 708 0.33 39.38 12.39
CA ALA A 708 0.16 39.59 10.96
C ALA A 708 -1.02 38.73 10.46
N ARG A 709 -2.18 39.37 10.21
CA ARG A 709 -3.14 38.84 9.24
C ARG A 709 -2.47 38.95 7.87
N ARG A 710 -2.18 37.81 7.23
CA ARG A 710 -1.72 37.81 5.83
C ARG A 710 -2.86 38.19 4.88
N PRO A 711 -2.56 38.81 3.72
CA PRO A 711 -3.41 38.67 2.54
C PRO A 711 -3.41 37.25 1.99
#